data_AF-A0A668AD64-F1
#
_entry.id   AF-A0A668AD64-F1
#
_cell.length_a   1.000
_cell.length_b   1.000
_cell.length_c   1.000
_cell.angle_alpha   90.00
_cell.angle_beta   90.00
_cell.angle_gamma   90.00
#
_symmetry.space_group_name_H-M   'P 1'
#
loop_
_entity.id
_entity.type
_entity.pdbx_description
1 polymer ?
#
loop_
_entity_poly.entity_id
_entity_poly.type
_entity_poly.pdbx_seq_one_letter_code
_entity_poly.pdbx_strand_id
1 'polypeptide(L)'
;MDPLFLYREPWLQLDLRDRMEVTAVATQGRYDSSDWVSSYLLLYSDTGRAWKQYRHEDGRFAGNVNSEAVVQHKLSHSVRTRFLRFIPLDWNPSGWLGLRVEVYGCSYKSDVADFDGRSSLLYRFNQKSMSTVKDVISLRFKSRQAEGVLLHGEGQRGDYITLELHRAKLALYLNLGEKFSSSRVAVTLGSLLDDQHWHSVLIERFNRQVNLTVDSHTQHFRTKGEGDSLEVDYELSFGGIPLPGKPGTFLRKNFHGCIENLYYNGINIIDLAKRRKPQIYSVGNVTFSCSEPQLVACTFLSSSSSFLSLPAAASAMGGFSVRFQFRTWNPDGLLLSTRLNPEPQRLELQISNSRLRLTLHTSGQQKSEVSTGHRVNDGLWHSVNLDTRNLHISLTLDNEPASTIELWEQLESRGSFYFGGCPSTGCMNPTLAFQGCMRLIFINSQPMNLNHVQQGMLGNYNELQFDTCNIRDRCLPNLCEHGGQCSQSWSSFYCDCLGTGYSGATCHSSIYEPSCEAYKLTGSSSGYYSIDPDGSGPLGPTQVYCNMTGEITARVWTVVTHNSTAPVRVRGSSPQKPHVTKFNYSASAEQLRAVITGSEQCQQEVVYSCRKSRLFNTRDGTPLSWWLDGGGERRTYWGGFLPGVQQCSCSLEENCMDMNYFCNCDADTDVANDTGVLSYKDHLPVSQIVIGDTNRTGSEAVYRVGPLRCYGDKSIWNAASFYQESSYLHFPTLQAELGSDISFYFKTSVPSGVFLENLGLKDFIRVELSSPSVVTFSFDVGNGPVVLAVKSHVPLNDRQWHYVRAERNVKEASLQVDQLPLRFLEAPADGHLRLRLNSQLFVGGTASRQRGFLGCIRTLTINGVTFDLEERAKVTPGVSSGCPGYCSGSSSLCHNRGRCIEKSSGYVCDCSQSAYGGPACKEEVSVSFDRESSVTYTFQEPFSVMQNRSSQASSVSRETSRFREDVAFSFLTSQSPAMLLTVSTFSQQYIAVILARNGSLQIWYRLQTDRHPDVFSPTPGNLADGRLHQVRIHREGKNVYVQIDQDVHRKYTLSSDAELILIKSLTLGKVIGKSSHSVKQVMHAGSKGFVGCLSSVQFNHVAPLKAALLNRGSSLVAIRGPLVQSNCGVLAESTTSHTLLDKEQHGNDTRNDSAVIVGLFSSLCHRQAQRNASIKEKEHRHNMETAYRAELHLHNPVRDNMKEYYI
;
A
#
# COMPACT_ATOMS: atom_id res chain seq x y z
N MET A 1 21.64 -50.78 24.82
CA MET A 1 20.22 -50.39 24.86
C MET A 1 19.86 -50.00 23.44
N ASP A 2 19.15 -50.87 22.73
CA ASP A 2 18.72 -50.65 21.33
C ASP A 2 17.63 -49.58 21.25
N PRO A 3 17.79 -48.53 20.42
CA PRO A 3 16.71 -47.64 20.04
C PRO A 3 16.00 -48.22 18.81
N LEU A 4 15.30 -49.34 18.98
CA LEU A 4 14.47 -49.98 17.96
C LEU A 4 13.00 -49.74 18.29
N PHE A 5 12.47 -48.57 17.91
CA PHE A 5 11.08 -48.35 17.48
C PHE A 5 10.99 -46.99 16.78
N LEU A 6 11.50 -46.97 15.54
CA LEU A 6 11.33 -45.88 14.60
C LEU A 6 9.88 -45.86 14.07
N TYR A 7 9.26 -44.67 14.09
CA TYR A 7 8.07 -44.23 13.34
C TYR A 7 6.71 -44.86 13.67
N ARG A 8 6.11 -44.46 14.79
CA ARG A 8 4.65 -44.31 14.88
C ARG A 8 4.34 -43.00 15.60
N GLU A 9 3.79 -42.01 14.90
CA GLU A 9 3.10 -40.91 15.59
C GLU A 9 1.96 -41.53 16.41
N PRO A 10 2.04 -41.51 17.76
CA PRO A 10 1.00 -42.09 18.58
C PRO A 10 -0.28 -41.25 18.42
N TRP A 11 -1.43 -41.87 18.60
CA TRP A 11 -2.70 -41.16 18.54
C TRP A 11 -3.71 -41.75 19.51
N LEU A 12 -4.65 -40.92 19.98
CA LEU A 12 -5.82 -41.31 20.75
C LEU A 12 -7.07 -41.10 19.90
N GLN A 13 -7.89 -42.14 19.71
CA GLN A 13 -9.11 -42.07 18.90
C GLN A 13 -10.36 -42.26 19.77
N LEU A 14 -11.39 -41.49 19.48
CA LEU A 14 -12.70 -41.57 20.10
C LEU A 14 -13.74 -41.93 19.02
N ASP A 15 -14.59 -42.93 19.29
CA ASP A 15 -15.83 -43.18 18.56
C ASP A 15 -17.00 -42.63 19.38
N LEU A 16 -17.65 -41.58 18.88
CA LEU A 16 -18.80 -40.94 19.53
C LEU A 16 -20.09 -41.75 19.37
N ARG A 17 -20.02 -42.93 18.76
CA ARG A 17 -21.11 -43.87 18.40
C ARG A 17 -22.04 -43.36 17.31
N ASP A 18 -22.51 -42.13 17.44
CA ASP A 18 -23.34 -41.42 16.47
C ASP A 18 -22.62 -40.20 15.90
N ARG A 19 -23.15 -39.61 14.81
CA ARG A 19 -22.67 -38.30 14.34
C ARG A 19 -23.07 -37.23 15.35
N MET A 20 -22.07 -36.53 15.86
CA MET A 20 -22.22 -35.43 16.80
C MET A 20 -21.77 -34.13 16.14
N GLU A 21 -22.39 -33.02 16.54
CA GLU A 21 -21.88 -31.68 16.30
C GLU A 21 -20.99 -31.30 17.48
N VAL A 22 -19.67 -31.40 17.28
CA VAL A 22 -18.64 -31.10 18.27
C VAL A 22 -18.33 -29.61 18.27
N THR A 23 -18.38 -28.97 19.43
CA THR A 23 -18.20 -27.51 19.60
C THR A 23 -16.96 -27.15 20.41
N ALA A 24 -16.43 -28.06 21.23
CA ALA A 24 -15.20 -27.85 21.98
C ALA A 24 -14.52 -29.18 22.35
N VAL A 25 -13.22 -29.12 22.61
CA VAL A 25 -12.44 -30.22 23.19
C VAL A 25 -11.65 -29.68 24.38
N ALA A 26 -11.41 -30.52 25.39
CA ALA A 26 -10.52 -30.19 26.49
C ALA A 26 -9.49 -31.29 26.70
N THR A 27 -8.27 -30.90 27.10
CA THR A 27 -7.18 -31.81 27.42
C THR A 27 -6.65 -31.58 28.83
N GLN A 28 -6.18 -32.65 29.46
CA GLN A 28 -5.54 -32.62 30.77
C GLN A 28 -4.38 -33.64 30.78
N GLY A 29 -3.28 -33.35 31.48
CA GLY A 29 -2.21 -34.33 31.67
C GLY A 29 -2.63 -35.48 32.59
N ARG A 30 -1.78 -36.49 32.75
CA ARG A 30 -2.04 -37.57 33.72
C ARG A 30 -1.92 -37.02 35.14
N TYR A 31 -2.88 -37.37 36.00
CA TYR A 31 -2.94 -36.90 37.38
C TYR A 31 -1.66 -37.23 38.16
N ASP A 32 -1.14 -36.25 38.92
CA ASP A 32 0.04 -36.38 39.79
C ASP A 32 1.28 -36.97 39.09
N SER A 33 1.50 -36.62 37.83
CA SER A 33 2.68 -37.07 37.08
C SER A 33 3.34 -35.95 36.27
N SER A 34 4.53 -36.25 35.72
CA SER A 34 5.21 -35.39 34.74
C SER A 34 4.72 -35.62 33.30
N ASP A 35 3.70 -36.45 33.10
CA ASP A 35 3.25 -36.88 31.79
C ASP A 35 2.10 -35.99 31.30
N TRP A 36 2.39 -35.06 30.39
CA TRP A 36 1.38 -34.26 29.72
C TRP A 36 1.78 -33.86 28.31
N VAL A 37 0.80 -33.81 27.42
CA VAL A 37 0.95 -33.31 26.04
C VAL A 37 0.89 -31.79 26.04
N SER A 38 1.90 -31.13 25.48
CA SER A 38 2.00 -29.67 25.40
C SER A 38 1.53 -29.10 24.06
N SER A 39 1.44 -29.93 23.01
CA SER A 39 0.77 -29.56 21.76
C SER A 39 0.24 -30.79 20.99
N TYR A 40 -0.85 -30.66 20.24
CA TYR A 40 -1.48 -31.76 19.50
C TYR A 40 -2.21 -31.31 18.22
N LEU A 41 -2.47 -32.24 17.29
CA LEU A 41 -3.41 -32.07 16.17
C LEU A 41 -4.75 -32.75 16.48
N LEU A 42 -5.83 -32.20 15.93
CA LEU A 42 -7.17 -32.80 15.96
C LEU A 42 -7.56 -33.24 14.55
N LEU A 43 -7.84 -34.52 14.36
CA LEU A 43 -8.43 -35.07 13.13
C LEU A 43 -9.86 -35.54 13.38
N TYR A 44 -10.70 -35.52 12.34
CA TYR A 44 -12.06 -36.01 12.38
C TYR A 44 -12.42 -36.85 11.15
N SER A 45 -13.39 -37.75 11.31
CA SER A 45 -13.89 -38.62 10.25
C SER A 45 -15.29 -39.14 10.58
N ASP A 46 -16.15 -39.29 9.57
CA ASP A 46 -17.44 -39.97 9.71
C ASP A 46 -17.29 -41.52 9.74
N THR A 47 -16.21 -42.08 9.18
CA THR A 47 -16.04 -43.52 8.94
C THR A 47 -14.89 -44.16 9.73
N GLY A 48 -14.12 -43.36 10.46
CA GLY A 48 -12.86 -43.79 11.10
C GLY A 48 -11.71 -43.98 10.08
N ARG A 49 -11.96 -43.62 8.82
CA ARG A 49 -10.98 -43.57 7.72
C ARG A 49 -11.05 -42.22 7.00
N ALA A 50 -10.16 -41.96 6.04
CA ALA A 50 -10.13 -40.71 5.28
C ALA A 50 -10.19 -39.48 6.21
N TRP A 51 -9.20 -39.37 7.08
CA TRP A 51 -9.17 -38.36 8.13
C TRP A 51 -8.98 -36.96 7.56
N LYS A 52 -9.74 -36.01 8.08
CA LYS A 52 -9.54 -34.57 7.83
C LYS A 52 -8.96 -33.94 9.06
N GLN A 53 -7.91 -33.15 8.88
CA GLN A 53 -7.37 -32.32 9.95
C GLN A 53 -8.31 -31.15 10.21
N TYR A 54 -8.69 -30.96 11.47
CA TYR A 54 -9.32 -29.73 11.90
C TYR A 54 -8.26 -28.63 11.96
N ARG A 55 -8.42 -27.62 11.10
CA ARG A 55 -7.48 -26.52 10.98
C ARG A 55 -8.13 -25.25 11.51
N HIS A 56 -7.70 -24.84 12.68
CA HIS A 56 -7.93 -23.50 13.21
C HIS A 56 -6.60 -22.76 13.16
N GLU A 57 -6.51 -21.72 12.33
CA GLU A 57 -5.28 -20.95 12.06
C GLU A 57 -4.15 -21.86 11.54
N ASP A 58 -3.41 -22.51 12.44
CA ASP A 58 -2.24 -23.36 12.17
C ASP A 58 -2.57 -24.86 12.16
N GLY A 59 -3.76 -25.22 12.68
CA GLY A 59 -4.17 -26.61 12.85
C GLY A 59 -3.44 -27.39 13.94
N ARG A 60 -2.63 -26.70 14.76
CA ARG A 60 -2.04 -27.19 16.02
C ARG A 60 -2.82 -26.59 17.20
N PHE A 61 -3.05 -27.39 18.22
CA PHE A 61 -3.66 -26.97 19.48
C PHE A 61 -2.60 -26.94 20.57
N ALA A 62 -2.55 -25.84 21.33
CA ALA A 62 -1.76 -25.79 22.56
C ALA A 62 -2.36 -26.76 23.58
N GLY A 63 -1.54 -27.67 24.09
CA GLY A 63 -1.91 -28.61 25.13
C GLY A 63 -1.66 -28.02 26.52
N ASN A 64 -1.29 -28.90 27.44
CA ASN A 64 -1.14 -28.61 28.85
C ASN A 64 0.28 -28.12 29.20
N VAL A 65 0.38 -27.28 30.23
CA VAL A 65 1.66 -26.84 30.81
C VAL A 65 2.01 -27.59 32.11
N ASN A 66 1.07 -28.38 32.63
CA ASN A 66 1.20 -29.24 33.80
C ASN A 66 0.16 -30.38 33.75
N SER A 67 0.20 -31.29 34.72
CA SER A 67 -0.70 -32.46 34.82
C SER A 67 -2.12 -32.15 35.30
N GLU A 68 -2.33 -31.01 35.97
CA GLU A 68 -3.55 -30.72 36.74
C GLU A 68 -4.51 -29.74 36.04
N ALA A 69 -4.00 -28.77 35.27
CA ALA A 69 -4.83 -27.75 34.64
C ALA A 69 -5.52 -28.30 33.39
N VAL A 70 -6.84 -28.11 33.30
CA VAL A 70 -7.63 -28.39 32.09
C VAL A 70 -7.42 -27.28 31.08
N VAL A 71 -7.06 -27.64 29.85
CA VAL A 71 -6.94 -26.71 28.73
C VAL A 71 -8.09 -26.98 27.77
N GLN A 72 -9.03 -26.06 27.67
CA GLN A 72 -10.19 -26.16 26.81
C GLN A 72 -10.04 -25.28 25.57
N HIS A 73 -10.34 -25.86 24.41
CA HIS A 73 -10.40 -25.16 23.14
C HIS A 73 -11.82 -25.21 22.58
N LYS A 74 -12.44 -24.03 22.46
CA LYS A 74 -13.69 -23.88 21.71
C LYS A 74 -13.37 -23.86 20.22
N LEU A 75 -14.03 -24.73 19.47
CA LEU A 75 -13.84 -24.81 18.02
C LEU A 75 -14.48 -23.58 17.37
N SER A 76 -13.74 -22.85 16.53
CA SER A 76 -14.26 -21.67 15.82
C SER A 76 -15.43 -22.00 14.90
N HIS A 77 -15.46 -23.21 14.37
CA HIS A 77 -16.61 -23.79 13.68
C HIS A 77 -16.87 -25.19 14.22
N SER A 78 -18.14 -25.54 14.40
CA SER A 78 -18.51 -26.87 14.88
C SER A 78 -18.14 -27.94 13.85
N VAL A 79 -17.73 -29.11 14.33
CA VAL A 79 -17.37 -30.25 13.48
C VAL A 79 -18.43 -31.32 13.61
N ARG A 80 -19.08 -31.66 12.51
CA ARG A 80 -20.04 -32.76 12.45
C ARG A 80 -19.31 -34.04 12.09
N THR A 81 -19.10 -34.91 13.07
CA THR A 81 -18.26 -36.10 12.94
C THR A 81 -18.73 -37.20 13.88
N ARG A 82 -18.35 -38.45 13.58
CA ARG A 82 -18.49 -39.59 14.50
C ARG A 82 -17.18 -39.91 15.21
N PHE A 83 -16.06 -39.81 14.49
CA PHE A 83 -14.74 -40.14 15.03
C PHE A 83 -13.90 -38.88 15.20
N LEU A 84 -13.13 -38.86 16.29
CA LEU A 84 -12.10 -37.85 16.55
C LEU A 84 -10.78 -38.55 16.84
N ARG A 85 -9.67 -37.95 16.42
CA ARG A 85 -8.32 -38.44 16.71
C ARG A 85 -7.43 -37.29 17.18
N PHE A 86 -6.81 -37.46 18.33
CA PHE A 86 -5.82 -36.55 18.90
C PHE A 86 -4.43 -37.10 18.59
N ILE A 87 -3.60 -36.31 17.91
CA ILE A 87 -2.22 -36.67 17.56
C ILE A 87 -1.29 -35.79 18.39
N PRO A 88 -0.66 -36.28 19.46
CA PRO A 88 0.34 -35.56 20.20
C PRO A 88 1.52 -35.17 19.30
N LEU A 89 1.93 -33.92 19.38
CA LEU A 89 3.10 -33.40 18.65
C LEU A 89 4.27 -33.18 19.61
N ASP A 90 4.00 -32.53 20.75
CA ASP A 90 4.98 -32.22 21.78
C ASP A 90 4.45 -32.60 23.17
N TRP A 91 5.33 -32.96 24.09
CA TRP A 91 5.02 -33.28 25.48
C TRP A 91 6.12 -32.78 26.42
N ASN A 92 5.88 -32.88 27.73
CA ASN A 92 6.86 -32.49 28.74
C ASN A 92 8.21 -33.21 28.54
N PRO A 93 9.33 -32.49 28.38
CA PRO A 93 10.65 -33.10 28.23
C PRO A 93 11.08 -33.97 29.42
N SER A 94 10.53 -33.71 30.62
CA SER A 94 10.83 -34.44 31.86
C SER A 94 9.83 -35.58 32.17
N GLY A 95 8.93 -35.91 31.25
CA GLY A 95 7.96 -36.99 31.41
C GLY A 95 7.64 -37.70 30.10
N TRP A 96 6.53 -38.43 30.09
CA TRP A 96 6.02 -39.19 28.94
C TRP A 96 4.73 -38.59 28.38
N LEU A 97 4.14 -39.28 27.40
CA LEU A 97 2.85 -38.94 26.82
C LEU A 97 1.71 -39.25 27.82
N GLY A 98 1.11 -38.20 28.39
CA GLY A 98 -0.10 -38.29 29.21
C GLY A 98 -1.21 -37.40 28.66
N LEU A 99 -2.39 -37.97 28.40
CA LEU A 99 -3.51 -37.25 27.82
C LEU A 99 -4.85 -37.80 28.32
N ARG A 100 -5.61 -36.94 29.02
CA ARG A 100 -7.05 -37.10 29.29
C ARG A 100 -7.80 -36.11 28.42
N VAL A 101 -8.93 -36.53 27.85
CA VAL A 101 -9.69 -35.72 26.91
C VAL A 101 -11.16 -35.68 27.26
N GLU A 102 -11.78 -34.53 27.03
CA GLU A 102 -13.23 -34.36 27.06
C GLU A 102 -13.69 -33.68 25.77
N VAL A 103 -14.86 -34.07 25.27
CA VAL A 103 -15.43 -33.56 24.01
C VAL A 103 -16.82 -33.02 24.28
N TYR A 104 -17.08 -31.78 23.90
CA TYR A 104 -18.35 -31.10 24.09
C TYR A 104 -19.09 -30.95 22.75
N GLY A 105 -20.39 -31.23 22.75
CA GLY A 105 -21.22 -31.15 21.55
C GLY A 105 -22.65 -31.64 21.78
N CYS A 106 -23.41 -31.80 20.69
CA CYS A 106 -24.76 -32.33 20.70
C CYS A 106 -24.99 -33.35 19.58
N SER A 107 -26.05 -34.17 19.69
CA SER A 107 -26.40 -35.15 18.65
C SER A 107 -26.82 -34.46 17.35
N TYR A 108 -26.28 -34.91 16.22
CA TYR A 108 -26.61 -34.36 14.90
C TYR A 108 -27.37 -35.38 14.06
N LYS A 109 -28.54 -34.99 13.54
CA LYS A 109 -29.34 -35.77 12.59
C LYS A 109 -29.43 -35.03 11.26
N SER A 110 -29.31 -35.75 10.15
CA SER A 110 -29.46 -35.21 8.81
C SER A 110 -30.28 -36.13 7.90
N ASP A 111 -30.99 -35.53 6.95
CA ASP A 111 -31.59 -36.25 5.83
C ASP A 111 -30.58 -36.31 4.68
N VAL A 112 -30.25 -37.52 4.22
CA VAL A 112 -29.20 -37.76 3.24
C VAL A 112 -29.77 -38.43 2.00
N ALA A 113 -29.28 -38.04 0.82
CA ALA A 113 -29.52 -38.71 -0.46
C ALA A 113 -28.17 -38.96 -1.17
N ASP A 114 -27.99 -40.17 -1.68
CA ASP A 114 -26.82 -40.60 -2.46
C ASP A 114 -27.18 -40.68 -3.94
N PHE A 115 -26.30 -40.10 -4.76
CA PHE A 115 -26.44 -39.96 -6.20
C PHE A 115 -25.29 -40.68 -6.91
N ASP A 116 -25.60 -41.56 -7.85
CA ASP A 116 -24.65 -42.43 -8.54
C ASP A 116 -24.10 -41.86 -9.87
N GLY A 117 -24.44 -40.60 -10.19
CA GLY A 117 -24.17 -39.96 -11.48
C GLY A 117 -25.18 -40.29 -12.59
N ARG A 118 -26.17 -41.13 -12.31
CA ARG A 118 -27.30 -41.45 -13.20
C ARG A 118 -28.65 -41.07 -12.58
N SER A 119 -28.69 -40.91 -11.26
CA SER A 119 -29.87 -40.51 -10.50
C SER A 119 -30.03 -39.00 -10.34
N SER A 120 -31.26 -38.50 -10.22
CA SER A 120 -31.58 -37.10 -9.87
C SER A 120 -32.94 -36.98 -9.18
N LEU A 121 -33.17 -35.87 -8.48
CA LEU A 121 -34.45 -35.50 -7.87
C LEU A 121 -35.06 -34.30 -8.61
N LEU A 122 -36.33 -34.38 -8.99
CA LEU A 122 -37.06 -33.33 -9.72
C LEU A 122 -38.19 -32.78 -8.86
N TYR A 123 -38.02 -31.57 -8.37
CA TYR A 123 -39.01 -30.87 -7.56
C TYR A 123 -39.91 -30.03 -8.45
N ARG A 124 -41.21 -30.35 -8.50
CA ARG A 124 -42.20 -29.64 -9.31
C ARG A 124 -42.99 -28.64 -8.50
N PHE A 125 -43.14 -27.44 -9.05
CA PHE A 125 -43.99 -26.41 -8.50
C PHE A 125 -45.46 -26.67 -8.84
N ASN A 126 -46.37 -26.16 -7.99
CA ASN A 126 -47.81 -26.25 -8.25
C ASN A 126 -48.26 -25.36 -9.42
N GLN A 127 -47.46 -24.36 -9.79
CA GLN A 127 -47.71 -23.41 -10.88
C GLN A 127 -46.84 -23.75 -12.10
N LYS A 128 -47.27 -23.33 -13.30
CA LYS A 128 -46.56 -23.61 -14.57
C LYS A 128 -45.19 -22.94 -14.66
N SER A 129 -44.97 -21.86 -13.91
CA SER A 129 -43.68 -21.20 -13.70
C SER A 129 -43.68 -20.55 -12.31
N MET A 130 -42.50 -20.35 -11.75
CA MET A 130 -42.28 -19.64 -10.49
C MET A 130 -41.40 -18.42 -10.75
N SER A 131 -41.86 -17.25 -10.30
CA SER A 131 -41.07 -16.02 -10.31
C SER A 131 -40.79 -15.60 -8.86
N THR A 132 -39.53 -15.60 -8.46
CA THR A 132 -39.11 -15.22 -7.10
C THR A 132 -38.29 -13.95 -7.12
N VAL A 133 -38.36 -13.15 -6.05
CA VAL A 133 -37.44 -12.01 -5.79
C VAL A 133 -36.44 -12.33 -4.67
N LYS A 134 -36.71 -13.40 -3.92
CA LYS A 134 -35.86 -13.91 -2.85
C LYS A 134 -35.78 -15.43 -2.96
N ASP A 135 -34.57 -15.97 -2.91
CA ASP A 135 -34.33 -17.41 -2.87
C ASP A 135 -33.30 -17.73 -1.79
N VAL A 136 -33.57 -18.78 -1.01
CA VAL A 136 -32.64 -19.33 -0.04
C VAL A 136 -32.48 -20.81 -0.30
N ILE A 137 -31.27 -21.22 -0.69
CA ILE A 137 -30.93 -22.61 -1.01
C ILE A 137 -29.79 -23.02 -0.11
N SER A 138 -29.97 -24.08 0.67
CA SER A 138 -28.91 -24.61 1.53
C SER A 138 -28.79 -26.10 1.36
N LEU A 139 -27.57 -26.61 1.24
CA LEU A 139 -27.29 -28.03 1.18
C LEU A 139 -25.89 -28.30 1.72
N ARG A 140 -25.59 -29.56 2.05
CA ARG A 140 -24.21 -30.02 2.18
C ARG A 140 -23.97 -31.15 1.21
N PHE A 141 -22.79 -31.22 0.63
CA PHE A 141 -22.45 -32.27 -0.32
C PHE A 141 -21.11 -32.90 0.00
N LYS A 142 -20.92 -34.12 -0.50
CA LYS A 142 -19.69 -34.89 -0.41
C LYS A 142 -19.49 -35.62 -1.74
N SER A 143 -18.33 -35.44 -2.37
CA SER A 143 -18.03 -35.99 -3.70
C SER A 143 -16.59 -36.48 -3.80
N ARG A 144 -16.34 -37.41 -4.73
CA ARG A 144 -14.99 -37.79 -5.23
C ARG A 144 -14.71 -37.31 -6.65
N GLN A 145 -15.76 -36.86 -7.35
CA GLN A 145 -15.63 -36.37 -8.71
C GLN A 145 -15.39 -34.87 -8.66
N ALA A 146 -14.50 -34.37 -9.50
CA ALA A 146 -14.25 -32.94 -9.66
C ALA A 146 -15.31 -32.23 -10.51
N GLU A 147 -16.25 -32.98 -11.11
CA GLU A 147 -17.32 -32.48 -11.98
C GLU A 147 -18.68 -33.04 -11.53
N GLY A 148 -19.73 -32.23 -11.55
CA GLY A 148 -21.10 -32.70 -11.31
C GLY A 148 -22.11 -31.59 -11.03
N VAL A 149 -23.29 -31.62 -11.67
CA VAL A 149 -24.37 -30.64 -11.43
C VAL A 149 -25.13 -30.95 -10.14
N LEU A 150 -25.12 -30.04 -9.17
CA LEU A 150 -25.84 -30.18 -7.89
C LEU A 150 -27.29 -29.68 -7.99
N LEU A 151 -27.50 -28.54 -8.65
CA LEU A 151 -28.80 -27.90 -8.82
C LEU A 151 -28.89 -27.27 -10.20
N HIS A 152 -30.04 -27.40 -10.85
CA HIS A 152 -30.34 -26.69 -12.08
C HIS A 152 -31.82 -26.29 -12.15
N GLY A 153 -32.07 -25.09 -12.68
CA GLY A 153 -33.38 -24.58 -13.03
C GLY A 153 -33.26 -23.59 -14.18
N GLU A 154 -34.15 -23.68 -15.14
CA GLU A 154 -34.22 -22.80 -16.31
C GLU A 154 -35.68 -22.41 -16.55
N GLY A 155 -35.91 -21.17 -16.98
CA GLY A 155 -37.22 -20.63 -17.34
C GLY A 155 -37.31 -20.30 -18.83
N GLN A 156 -38.53 -20.27 -19.36
CA GLN A 156 -38.81 -19.92 -20.77
C GLN A 156 -38.24 -18.59 -21.26
N ARG A 157 -37.96 -17.64 -20.35
CA ARG A 157 -37.38 -16.33 -20.69
C ARG A 157 -35.85 -16.33 -20.77
N GLY A 158 -35.21 -17.49 -20.57
CA GLY A 158 -33.76 -17.63 -20.53
C GLY A 158 -33.13 -17.30 -19.17
N ASP A 159 -33.96 -17.08 -18.15
CA ASP A 159 -33.53 -17.02 -16.75
C ASP A 159 -33.12 -18.42 -16.31
N TYR A 160 -32.01 -18.52 -15.58
CA TYR A 160 -31.56 -19.81 -15.09
C TYR A 160 -30.71 -19.66 -13.84
N ILE A 161 -30.72 -20.71 -13.02
CA ILE A 161 -29.82 -20.91 -11.90
C ILE A 161 -29.18 -22.28 -12.05
N THR A 162 -27.85 -22.36 -11.97
CA THR A 162 -27.15 -23.64 -12.00
C THR A 162 -25.98 -23.62 -11.04
N LEU A 163 -25.96 -24.59 -10.14
CA LEU A 163 -24.87 -24.85 -9.23
C LEU A 163 -24.21 -26.16 -9.62
N GLU A 164 -22.93 -26.12 -9.95
CA GLU A 164 -22.17 -27.31 -10.30
C GLU A 164 -20.79 -27.32 -9.67
N LEU A 165 -20.30 -28.51 -9.41
CA LEU A 165 -18.90 -28.76 -9.16
C LEU A 165 -18.18 -28.77 -10.51
N HIS A 166 -17.22 -27.89 -10.69
CA HIS A 166 -16.40 -27.78 -11.90
C HIS A 166 -14.93 -27.64 -11.49
N ARG A 167 -14.09 -28.56 -11.94
CA ARG A 167 -12.68 -28.68 -11.53
C ARG A 167 -12.50 -28.60 -10.00
N ALA A 168 -13.32 -29.34 -9.26
CA ALA A 168 -13.34 -29.39 -7.80
C ALA A 168 -13.60 -28.03 -7.10
N LYS A 169 -14.13 -27.05 -7.83
CA LYS A 169 -14.63 -25.76 -7.30
C LYS A 169 -16.13 -25.66 -7.52
N LEU A 170 -16.83 -24.93 -6.67
CA LEU A 170 -18.26 -24.73 -6.82
C LEU A 170 -18.52 -23.53 -7.73
N ALA A 171 -19.20 -23.73 -8.86
CA ALA A 171 -19.54 -22.69 -9.82
C ALA A 171 -21.04 -22.42 -9.79
N LEU A 172 -21.42 -21.17 -9.50
CA LEU A 172 -22.79 -20.67 -9.59
C LEU A 172 -22.95 -19.84 -10.87
N TYR A 173 -23.85 -20.28 -11.73
CA TYR A 173 -24.31 -19.51 -12.88
C TYR A 173 -25.73 -19.02 -12.59
N LEU A 174 -25.96 -17.71 -12.71
CA LEU A 174 -27.25 -17.08 -12.46
C LEU A 174 -27.53 -16.00 -13.50
N ASN A 175 -28.69 -16.09 -14.16
CA ASN A 175 -29.18 -15.09 -15.11
C ASN A 175 -30.58 -14.60 -14.71
N LEU A 176 -30.78 -13.28 -14.73
CA LEU A 176 -32.03 -12.58 -14.42
C LEU A 176 -32.43 -11.65 -15.60
N GLY A 177 -32.59 -12.21 -16.80
CA GLY A 177 -33.17 -11.53 -17.96
C GLY A 177 -32.21 -10.84 -18.94
N GLU A 178 -30.92 -11.19 -18.99
CA GLU A 178 -29.99 -10.62 -19.99
C GLU A 178 -30.16 -11.29 -21.37
N LYS A 179 -30.62 -10.54 -22.38
CA LYS A 179 -30.93 -11.09 -23.71
C LYS A 179 -29.73 -11.28 -24.65
N PHE A 180 -28.56 -10.68 -24.36
CA PHE A 180 -27.43 -10.63 -25.30
C PHE A 180 -26.03 -10.53 -24.64
N SER A 181 -25.67 -11.49 -23.79
CA SER A 181 -24.26 -11.70 -23.39
C SER A 181 -23.77 -13.05 -23.91
N SER A 182 -22.70 -13.03 -24.70
CA SER A 182 -22.04 -14.23 -25.26
C SER A 182 -21.17 -14.99 -24.24
N SER A 183 -21.12 -14.55 -22.98
CA SER A 183 -20.30 -15.17 -21.93
C SER A 183 -21.10 -15.44 -20.66
N ARG A 184 -21.34 -16.72 -20.36
CA ARG A 184 -21.89 -17.17 -19.07
C ARG A 184 -20.81 -17.00 -17.99
N VAL A 185 -20.80 -15.87 -17.30
CA VAL A 185 -19.86 -15.64 -16.19
C VAL A 185 -20.34 -16.40 -14.95
N ALA A 186 -19.60 -17.43 -14.55
CA ALA A 186 -19.81 -18.10 -13.27
C ALA A 186 -19.11 -17.35 -12.13
N VAL A 187 -19.73 -17.39 -10.96
CA VAL A 187 -19.08 -17.05 -9.70
C VAL A 187 -18.58 -18.35 -9.09
N THR A 188 -17.26 -18.48 -8.90
CA THR A 188 -16.62 -19.69 -8.39
C THR A 188 -16.13 -19.51 -6.95
N LEU A 189 -16.46 -20.47 -6.09
CA LEU A 189 -16.09 -20.46 -4.67
C LEU A 189 -15.70 -21.87 -4.18
N GLY A 190 -14.79 -21.94 -3.22
CA GLY A 190 -14.23 -23.18 -2.71
C GLY A 190 -13.19 -23.82 -3.64
N SER A 191 -12.49 -24.83 -3.13
CA SER A 191 -11.47 -25.59 -3.85
C SER A 191 -11.31 -26.97 -3.25
N LEU A 192 -10.82 -27.92 -4.05
CA LEU A 192 -10.55 -29.29 -3.62
C LEU A 192 -11.78 -29.95 -2.98
N LEU A 193 -12.98 -29.60 -3.46
CA LEU A 193 -14.27 -30.06 -2.89
C LEU A 193 -14.61 -31.52 -3.29
N ASP A 194 -13.65 -32.22 -3.91
CA ASP A 194 -13.67 -33.63 -4.26
C ASP A 194 -12.89 -34.49 -3.24
N ASP A 195 -12.68 -33.97 -2.03
CA ASP A 195 -11.89 -34.55 -0.94
C ASP A 195 -12.58 -35.70 -0.18
N GLN A 196 -13.83 -36.03 -0.53
CA GLN A 196 -14.68 -36.99 0.19
C GLN A 196 -15.08 -36.57 1.61
N HIS A 197 -15.08 -35.26 1.90
CA HIS A 197 -15.64 -34.68 3.11
C HIS A 197 -16.90 -33.86 2.81
N TRP A 198 -17.64 -33.55 3.87
CA TRP A 198 -18.87 -32.75 3.77
C TRP A 198 -18.54 -31.27 3.68
N HIS A 199 -18.99 -30.64 2.59
CA HIS A 199 -18.93 -29.19 2.38
C HIS A 199 -20.31 -28.58 2.49
N SER A 200 -20.45 -27.43 3.17
CA SER A 200 -21.72 -26.70 3.25
C SER A 200 -21.84 -25.63 2.18
N VAL A 201 -23.03 -25.50 1.61
CA VAL A 201 -23.37 -24.47 0.62
C VAL A 201 -24.61 -23.74 1.08
N LEU A 202 -24.57 -22.41 1.04
CA LEU A 202 -25.72 -21.54 1.26
C LEU A 202 -25.74 -20.48 0.14
N ILE A 203 -26.89 -20.35 -0.51
CA ILE A 203 -27.16 -19.32 -1.51
C ILE A 203 -28.31 -18.48 -0.97
N GLU A 204 -28.06 -17.19 -0.77
CA GLU A 204 -29.10 -16.21 -0.42
C GLU A 204 -29.16 -15.16 -1.52
N ARG A 205 -30.29 -15.12 -2.24
CA ARG A 205 -30.55 -14.08 -3.23
C ARG A 205 -31.65 -13.15 -2.73
N PHE A 206 -31.43 -11.85 -2.84
CA PHE A 206 -32.45 -10.82 -2.69
C PHE A 206 -32.34 -9.81 -3.83
N ASN A 207 -33.35 -9.74 -4.68
CA ASN A 207 -33.31 -9.04 -5.96
C ASN A 207 -32.06 -9.46 -6.77
N ARG A 208 -31.17 -8.51 -7.05
CA ARG A 208 -29.89 -8.75 -7.75
C ARG A 208 -28.72 -9.04 -6.84
N GLN A 209 -28.87 -8.92 -5.52
CA GLN A 209 -27.81 -9.20 -4.56
C GLN A 209 -27.80 -10.69 -4.23
N VAL A 210 -26.62 -11.30 -4.31
CA VAL A 210 -26.43 -12.73 -4.05
C VAL A 210 -25.28 -12.89 -3.06
N ASN A 211 -25.52 -13.68 -2.01
CA ASN A 211 -24.50 -14.21 -1.13
C ASN A 211 -24.35 -15.70 -1.43
N LEU A 212 -23.16 -16.10 -1.87
CA LEU A 212 -22.79 -17.50 -2.02
C LEU A 212 -21.79 -17.84 -0.90
N THR A 213 -22.17 -18.74 0.00
CA THR A 213 -21.31 -19.23 1.06
C THR A 213 -20.95 -20.69 0.80
N VAL A 214 -19.65 -21.00 0.83
CA VAL A 214 -19.12 -22.37 0.80
C VAL A 214 -18.24 -22.57 2.03
N ASP A 215 -18.60 -23.54 2.85
CA ASP A 215 -18.04 -23.77 4.18
C ASP A 215 -18.10 -22.50 5.04
N SER A 216 -16.96 -21.85 5.27
CA SER A 216 -16.83 -20.61 6.05
C SER A 216 -16.60 -19.36 5.19
N HIS A 217 -16.47 -19.51 3.87
CA HIS A 217 -16.17 -18.42 2.95
C HIS A 217 -17.44 -17.93 2.28
N THR A 218 -17.69 -16.62 2.31
CA THR A 218 -18.85 -16.01 1.64
C THR A 218 -18.38 -15.02 0.58
N GLN A 219 -18.97 -15.12 -0.60
CA GLN A 219 -18.79 -14.18 -1.69
C GLN A 219 -20.09 -13.41 -1.94
N HIS A 220 -19.97 -12.08 -1.91
CA HIS A 220 -21.06 -11.16 -2.18
C HIS A 220 -20.92 -10.59 -3.59
N PHE A 221 -21.98 -10.68 -4.39
CA PHE A 221 -21.96 -10.09 -5.74
C PHE A 221 -23.34 -9.61 -6.17
N ARG A 222 -23.35 -8.75 -7.20
CA ARG A 222 -24.57 -8.27 -7.84
C ARG A 222 -24.65 -8.78 -9.28
N THR A 223 -25.80 -9.31 -9.68
CA THR A 223 -26.03 -9.79 -11.06
C THR A 223 -26.06 -8.63 -12.06
N LYS A 224 -25.59 -8.88 -13.29
CA LYS A 224 -25.47 -7.87 -14.36
C LYS A 224 -26.77 -7.58 -15.15
N GLY A 225 -27.83 -8.37 -14.95
CA GLY A 225 -29.12 -8.18 -15.61
C GLY A 225 -29.93 -6.96 -15.12
N GLU A 226 -30.85 -6.49 -15.95
CA GLU A 226 -31.82 -5.45 -15.59
C GLU A 226 -32.98 -5.97 -14.74
N GLY A 227 -33.26 -7.29 -14.75
CA GLY A 227 -34.30 -7.92 -13.96
C GLY A 227 -33.93 -8.12 -12.49
N ASP A 228 -34.93 -8.05 -11.61
CA ASP A 228 -34.79 -8.33 -10.16
C ASP A 228 -35.39 -9.70 -9.76
N SER A 229 -36.14 -10.36 -10.65
CA SER A 229 -36.79 -11.65 -10.39
C SER A 229 -36.08 -12.80 -11.12
N LEU A 230 -36.03 -13.98 -10.49
CA LEU A 230 -35.62 -15.23 -11.11
C LEU A 230 -36.88 -15.97 -11.55
N GLU A 231 -37.03 -16.19 -12.86
CA GLU A 231 -38.11 -17.01 -13.40
C GLU A 231 -37.61 -18.42 -13.73
N VAL A 232 -38.17 -19.43 -13.06
CA VAL A 232 -37.92 -20.85 -13.34
C VAL A 232 -39.21 -21.47 -13.87
N ASP A 233 -39.11 -22.41 -14.80
CA ASP A 233 -40.24 -23.21 -15.25
C ASP A 233 -40.85 -24.06 -14.12
N TYR A 234 -41.72 -25.02 -14.42
CA TYR A 234 -42.43 -25.80 -13.41
C TYR A 234 -41.57 -26.80 -12.63
N GLU A 235 -40.26 -26.92 -12.87
CA GLU A 235 -39.39 -27.89 -12.18
C GLU A 235 -37.96 -27.40 -11.87
N LEU A 236 -37.43 -27.84 -10.73
CA LEU A 236 -36.01 -27.75 -10.34
C LEU A 236 -35.41 -29.16 -10.26
N SER A 237 -34.19 -29.33 -10.77
CA SER A 237 -33.47 -30.60 -10.69
C SER A 237 -32.30 -30.53 -9.70
N PHE A 238 -32.13 -31.62 -8.93
CA PHE A 238 -31.04 -31.80 -7.98
C PHE A 238 -30.28 -33.10 -8.28
N GLY A 239 -28.94 -33.05 -8.23
CA GLY A 239 -28.06 -34.19 -8.49
C GLY A 239 -27.80 -34.49 -9.98
N GLY A 240 -28.42 -33.75 -10.90
CA GLY A 240 -28.22 -33.90 -12.33
C GLY A 240 -29.29 -33.21 -13.16
N ILE A 241 -29.11 -33.21 -14.48
CA ILE A 241 -30.11 -32.74 -15.46
C ILE A 241 -30.63 -33.99 -16.20
N PRO A 242 -31.91 -34.36 -16.06
CA PRO A 242 -32.45 -35.50 -16.79
C PRO A 242 -32.45 -35.19 -18.30
N LEU A 243 -31.79 -36.03 -19.09
CA LEU A 243 -31.72 -35.85 -20.55
C LEU A 243 -33.11 -35.95 -21.20
N PRO A 244 -33.56 -34.94 -21.97
CA PRO A 244 -34.70 -35.12 -22.87
C PRO A 244 -34.23 -35.86 -24.12
N GLY A 245 -34.44 -37.18 -24.16
CA GLY A 245 -34.72 -37.96 -25.38
C GLY A 245 -33.73 -37.99 -26.56
N LYS A 246 -32.56 -37.33 -26.55
CA LYS A 246 -31.52 -37.49 -27.59
C LYS A 246 -30.11 -37.58 -26.99
N PRO A 247 -29.30 -38.60 -27.34
CA PRO A 247 -27.89 -38.64 -26.97
C PRO A 247 -27.13 -37.58 -27.80
N GLY A 248 -26.46 -36.62 -27.15
CA GLY A 248 -25.41 -35.81 -27.81
C GLY A 248 -25.43 -34.30 -27.60
N THR A 249 -26.40 -33.69 -26.91
CA THR A 249 -26.48 -32.21 -26.81
C THR A 249 -26.17 -31.62 -25.44
N PHE A 250 -26.07 -32.41 -24.36
CA PHE A 250 -25.72 -31.92 -23.02
C PHE A 250 -24.30 -32.34 -22.62
N LEU A 251 -23.41 -31.35 -22.46
CA LEU A 251 -21.98 -31.53 -22.15
C LEU A 251 -21.70 -31.73 -20.64
N ARG A 252 -22.69 -31.50 -19.77
CA ARG A 252 -22.51 -31.47 -18.29
C ARG A 252 -22.67 -32.86 -17.67
N LYS A 253 -21.80 -33.20 -16.71
CA LYS A 253 -21.88 -34.46 -15.95
C LYS A 253 -22.85 -34.32 -14.77
N ASN A 254 -23.63 -35.37 -14.51
CA ASN A 254 -24.47 -35.43 -13.30
C ASN A 254 -23.61 -35.64 -12.05
N PHE A 255 -24.14 -35.25 -10.89
CA PHE A 255 -23.43 -35.34 -9.62
C PHE A 255 -23.33 -36.80 -9.15
N HIS A 256 -22.14 -37.16 -8.67
CA HIS A 256 -21.87 -38.46 -8.08
C HIS A 256 -21.30 -38.27 -6.67
N GLY A 257 -22.14 -38.53 -5.67
CA GLY A 257 -21.82 -38.32 -4.27
C GLY A 257 -23.06 -38.22 -3.41
N CYS A 258 -22.91 -37.69 -2.21
CA CYS A 258 -24.00 -37.56 -1.25
C CYS A 258 -24.38 -36.09 -1.07
N ILE A 259 -25.67 -35.82 -0.90
CA ILE A 259 -26.21 -34.52 -0.47
C ILE A 259 -26.96 -34.74 0.83
N GLU A 260 -26.70 -33.91 1.84
CA GLU A 260 -27.46 -33.89 3.08
C GLU A 260 -28.13 -32.53 3.31
N ASN A 261 -29.28 -32.55 3.99
CA ASN A 261 -30.00 -31.36 4.42
C ASN A 261 -30.23 -30.36 3.26
N LEU A 262 -30.80 -30.85 2.16
CA LEU A 262 -31.15 -30.06 0.99
C LEU A 262 -32.45 -29.29 1.22
N TYR A 263 -32.34 -27.97 1.35
CA TYR A 263 -33.46 -27.05 1.51
C TYR A 263 -33.54 -26.08 0.34
N TYR A 264 -34.76 -25.89 -0.18
CA TYR A 264 -35.12 -24.83 -1.10
C TYR A 264 -36.26 -24.02 -0.50
N ASN A 265 -36.03 -22.73 -0.22
CA ASN A 265 -37.02 -21.81 0.38
C ASN A 265 -37.72 -22.40 1.63
N GLY A 266 -36.95 -23.08 2.49
CA GLY A 266 -37.43 -23.69 3.74
C GLY A 266 -38.01 -25.10 3.59
N ILE A 267 -38.14 -25.63 2.38
CA ILE A 267 -38.68 -26.98 2.11
C ILE A 267 -37.53 -27.99 2.03
N ASN A 268 -37.57 -29.05 2.85
CA ASN A 268 -36.61 -30.15 2.82
C ASN A 268 -36.91 -31.10 1.66
N ILE A 269 -36.14 -31.02 0.59
CA ILE A 269 -36.37 -31.78 -0.65
C ILE A 269 -36.11 -33.28 -0.46
N ILE A 270 -35.14 -33.65 0.39
CA ILE A 270 -34.82 -35.06 0.66
C ILE A 270 -35.93 -35.71 1.49
N ASP A 271 -36.49 -35.02 2.48
CA ASP A 271 -37.64 -35.53 3.26
C ASP A 271 -38.86 -35.75 2.36
N LEU A 272 -39.15 -34.83 1.42
CA LEU A 272 -40.21 -35.02 0.43
C LEU A 272 -39.98 -36.30 -0.39
N ALA A 273 -38.75 -36.52 -0.87
CA ALA A 273 -38.41 -37.69 -1.67
C ALA A 273 -38.51 -38.98 -0.87
N LYS A 274 -37.98 -38.99 0.37
CA LYS A 274 -38.02 -40.13 1.30
C LYS A 274 -39.46 -40.53 1.65
N ARG A 275 -40.36 -39.55 1.77
CA ARG A 275 -41.80 -39.76 2.01
C ARG A 275 -42.64 -39.93 0.74
N ARG A 276 -42.03 -39.92 -0.45
CA ARG A 276 -42.69 -40.09 -1.76
C ARG A 276 -43.87 -39.12 -1.97
N LYS A 277 -43.66 -37.83 -1.67
CA LYS A 277 -44.69 -36.79 -1.88
C LYS A 277 -44.93 -36.55 -3.38
N PRO A 278 -46.14 -36.12 -3.80
CA PRO A 278 -46.47 -35.97 -5.23
C PRO A 278 -45.71 -34.84 -5.94
N GLN A 279 -45.12 -33.91 -5.20
CA GLN A 279 -44.37 -32.76 -5.74
C GLN A 279 -42.92 -33.09 -6.11
N ILE A 280 -42.44 -34.30 -5.84
CA ILE A 280 -41.05 -34.71 -6.06
C ILE A 280 -40.99 -36.03 -6.83
N TYR A 281 -40.14 -36.10 -7.85
CA TYR A 281 -39.91 -37.30 -8.65
C TYR A 281 -38.45 -37.71 -8.56
N SER A 282 -38.20 -39.00 -8.34
CA SER A 282 -36.86 -39.56 -8.40
C SER A 282 -36.63 -40.19 -9.77
N VAL A 283 -35.56 -39.78 -10.45
CA VAL A 283 -35.05 -40.40 -11.68
C VAL A 283 -33.85 -41.25 -11.30
N GLY A 284 -33.79 -42.50 -11.78
CA GLY A 284 -32.74 -43.45 -11.39
C GLY A 284 -32.88 -43.95 -9.94
N ASN A 285 -31.80 -44.49 -9.37
CA ASN A 285 -31.80 -45.12 -8.05
C ASN A 285 -31.18 -44.18 -6.99
N VAL A 286 -31.99 -43.29 -6.41
CA VAL A 286 -31.57 -42.46 -5.27
C VAL A 286 -31.72 -43.26 -3.98
N THR A 287 -30.63 -43.43 -3.21
CA THR A 287 -30.68 -44.07 -1.89
C THR A 287 -30.61 -43.03 -0.78
N PHE A 288 -31.24 -43.29 0.37
CA PHE A 288 -31.31 -42.33 1.49
C PHE A 288 -30.24 -42.58 2.57
N SER A 289 -29.09 -43.06 2.13
CA SER A 289 -27.90 -43.35 2.94
C SER A 289 -26.66 -43.08 2.09
N CYS A 290 -25.63 -42.46 2.66
CA CYS A 290 -24.41 -42.18 1.91
C CYS A 290 -23.56 -43.45 1.75
N SER A 291 -23.24 -43.82 0.51
CA SER A 291 -22.35 -44.95 0.24
C SER A 291 -20.90 -44.62 0.66
N GLU A 292 -20.22 -45.53 1.35
CA GLU A 292 -18.86 -45.31 1.86
C GLU A 292 -17.80 -46.00 0.98
N PRO A 293 -17.10 -45.27 0.09
CA PRO A 293 -16.00 -45.86 -0.66
C PRO A 293 -14.77 -46.04 0.24
N GLN A 294 -14.21 -47.26 0.26
CA GLN A 294 -12.91 -47.54 0.90
C GLN A 294 -11.77 -47.04 0.03
N LEU A 295 -11.41 -45.77 0.19
CA LEU A 295 -10.29 -45.14 -0.51
C LEU A 295 -9.26 -44.65 0.51
N VAL A 296 -8.17 -45.40 0.67
CA VAL A 296 -7.02 -44.95 1.45
C VAL A 296 -6.09 -44.21 0.51
N ALA A 297 -5.82 -42.94 0.81
CA ALA A 297 -4.77 -42.15 0.16
C ALA A 297 -3.55 -42.06 1.09
N CYS A 298 -2.38 -41.85 0.53
CA CYS A 298 -1.19 -41.45 1.27
C CYS A 298 -0.68 -40.09 0.79
N THR A 299 -0.19 -39.28 1.73
CA THR A 299 0.47 -38.01 1.48
C THR A 299 1.98 -38.19 1.59
N PHE A 300 2.73 -37.75 0.57
CA PHE A 300 4.19 -37.65 0.56
C PHE A 300 4.56 -36.27 1.10
N LEU A 301 5.23 -36.23 2.26
CA LEU A 301 5.41 -35.01 3.04
C LEU A 301 6.62 -34.17 2.62
N SER A 302 7.64 -34.78 2.01
CA SER A 302 8.94 -34.16 1.72
C SER A 302 9.30 -34.28 0.25
N SER A 303 9.73 -33.15 -0.33
CA SER A 303 10.23 -33.08 -1.71
C SER A 303 11.67 -33.56 -1.88
N SER A 304 12.33 -34.04 -0.82
CA SER A 304 13.71 -34.55 -0.88
C SER A 304 13.85 -36.01 -0.47
N SER A 305 12.98 -36.52 0.41
CA SER A 305 13.17 -37.81 1.08
C SER A 305 11.96 -38.73 1.11
N SER A 306 10.75 -38.27 0.75
CA SER A 306 9.56 -39.13 0.79
C SER A 306 9.61 -40.22 -0.28
N PHE A 307 9.32 -41.46 0.10
CA PHE A 307 9.18 -42.57 -0.85
C PHE A 307 8.27 -43.67 -0.32
N LEU A 308 7.71 -44.45 -1.25
CA LEU A 308 6.99 -45.69 -0.98
C LEU A 308 7.54 -46.81 -1.87
N SER A 309 8.13 -47.83 -1.26
CA SER A 309 8.63 -49.02 -1.92
C SER A 309 7.62 -50.16 -1.79
N LEU A 310 7.17 -50.70 -2.92
CA LEU A 310 6.24 -51.83 -2.97
C LEU A 310 6.86 -52.99 -3.74
N PRO A 311 6.85 -54.22 -3.18
CA PRO A 311 7.26 -55.40 -3.93
C PRO A 311 6.22 -55.75 -4.99
N ALA A 312 6.66 -56.38 -6.09
CA ALA A 312 5.76 -56.93 -7.10
C ALA A 312 5.88 -58.45 -7.18
N ALA A 313 4.73 -59.13 -7.31
CA ALA A 313 4.71 -60.51 -7.73
C ALA A 313 5.07 -60.61 -9.23
N ALA A 314 5.76 -61.68 -9.62
CA ALA A 314 6.10 -61.95 -11.01
C ALA A 314 4.81 -61.96 -11.86
N SER A 315 4.84 -61.26 -13.00
CA SER A 315 3.71 -61.22 -13.93
C SER A 315 3.60 -62.57 -14.65
N ALA A 316 2.41 -63.18 -14.62
CA ALA A 316 2.16 -64.46 -15.28
C ALA A 316 2.17 -64.39 -16.82
N MET A 317 2.18 -63.18 -17.40
CA MET A 317 2.03 -62.95 -18.85
C MET A 317 3.23 -62.23 -19.50
N GLY A 318 4.33 -62.02 -18.76
CA GLY A 318 5.45 -61.17 -19.20
C GLY A 318 5.12 -59.67 -19.15
N GLY A 319 6.13 -58.82 -18.95
CA GLY A 319 5.93 -57.38 -18.72
C GLY A 319 5.28 -57.03 -17.38
N PHE A 320 4.97 -55.76 -17.16
CA PHE A 320 4.27 -55.30 -15.95
C PHE A 320 3.26 -54.18 -16.28
N SER A 321 2.29 -54.00 -15.37
CA SER A 321 1.37 -52.86 -15.42
C SER A 321 1.32 -52.14 -14.07
N VAL A 322 1.31 -50.81 -14.10
CA VAL A 322 1.18 -49.97 -12.90
C VAL A 322 0.09 -48.94 -13.15
N ARG A 323 -0.86 -48.86 -12.23
CA ARG A 323 -1.94 -47.85 -12.27
C ARG A 323 -2.06 -47.18 -10.92
N PHE A 324 -2.14 -45.84 -10.90
CA PHE A 324 -2.35 -45.08 -9.67
C PHE A 324 -2.99 -43.74 -9.98
N GLN A 325 -3.57 -43.11 -8.96
CA GLN A 325 -3.97 -41.70 -9.03
C GLN A 325 -3.05 -40.84 -8.21
N PHE A 326 -2.73 -39.63 -8.70
CA PHE A 326 -1.96 -38.65 -7.96
C PHE A 326 -2.58 -37.25 -8.05
N ARG A 327 -2.25 -36.39 -7.09
CA ARG A 327 -2.49 -34.94 -7.17
C ARG A 327 -1.40 -34.16 -6.45
N THR A 328 -1.02 -33.00 -6.99
CA THR A 328 0.00 -32.10 -6.42
C THR A 328 -0.17 -30.68 -6.93
N TRP A 329 0.50 -29.73 -6.28
CA TRP A 329 0.73 -28.36 -6.78
C TRP A 329 2.14 -28.17 -7.34
N ASN A 330 3.07 -29.09 -7.05
CA ASN A 330 4.45 -28.94 -7.46
C ASN A 330 4.61 -29.21 -8.97
N PRO A 331 5.34 -28.36 -9.70
CA PRO A 331 5.52 -28.50 -11.14
C PRO A 331 6.51 -29.62 -11.53
N ASP A 332 7.28 -30.14 -10.56
CA ASP A 332 8.30 -31.16 -10.76
C ASP A 332 8.30 -32.17 -9.60
N GLY A 333 8.64 -33.44 -9.89
CA GLY A 333 8.81 -34.50 -8.88
C GLY A 333 8.75 -35.91 -9.44
N LEU A 334 9.55 -36.84 -8.89
CA LEU A 334 9.58 -38.25 -9.31
C LEU A 334 8.33 -39.00 -8.83
N LEU A 335 7.51 -39.52 -9.75
CA LEU A 335 6.29 -40.29 -9.41
C LEU A 335 6.56 -41.78 -9.26
N LEU A 336 7.32 -42.38 -10.18
CA LEU A 336 7.61 -43.80 -10.21
C LEU A 336 9.04 -44.07 -10.72
N SER A 337 9.75 -44.99 -10.08
CA SER A 337 11.01 -45.53 -10.56
C SER A 337 11.07 -47.06 -10.38
N THR A 338 11.55 -47.78 -11.38
CA THR A 338 11.78 -49.23 -11.30
C THR A 338 12.97 -49.66 -12.14
N ARG A 339 13.72 -50.66 -11.65
CA ARG A 339 14.75 -51.33 -12.42
C ARG A 339 14.14 -52.39 -13.34
N LEU A 340 14.77 -52.61 -14.48
CA LEU A 340 14.30 -53.50 -15.53
C LEU A 340 15.37 -54.54 -15.89
N ASN A 341 14.93 -55.71 -16.32
CA ASN A 341 15.77 -56.71 -16.97
C ASN A 341 15.61 -56.63 -18.50
N PRO A 342 16.70 -56.79 -19.28
CA PRO A 342 18.08 -57.01 -18.83
C PRO A 342 18.78 -55.74 -18.28
N GLU A 343 19.68 -55.91 -17.31
CA GLU A 343 20.42 -54.78 -16.70
C GLU A 343 21.36 -54.08 -17.71
N PRO A 344 21.63 -52.77 -17.57
CA PRO A 344 21.32 -51.85 -16.46
C PRO A 344 20.07 -50.96 -16.72
N GLN A 345 19.02 -51.48 -17.37
CA GLN A 345 17.88 -50.68 -17.77
C GLN A 345 17.03 -50.16 -16.59
N ARG A 346 16.49 -48.94 -16.72
CA ARG A 346 15.59 -48.32 -15.73
C ARG A 346 14.46 -47.54 -16.40
N LEU A 347 13.28 -47.60 -15.80
CA LEU A 347 12.15 -46.75 -16.16
C LEU A 347 11.85 -45.73 -15.06
N GLU A 348 11.70 -44.47 -15.46
CA GLU A 348 11.38 -43.35 -14.57
C GLU A 348 10.19 -42.56 -15.12
N LEU A 349 9.19 -42.31 -14.29
CA LEU A 349 8.07 -41.42 -14.57
C LEU A 349 8.13 -40.25 -13.59
N GLN A 350 8.20 -39.03 -14.11
CA GLN A 350 8.29 -37.81 -13.32
C GLN A 350 7.33 -36.74 -13.85
N ILE A 351 6.97 -35.81 -12.99
CA ILE A 351 6.42 -34.53 -13.41
C ILE A 351 7.63 -33.64 -13.76
N SER A 352 7.61 -33.02 -14.94
CA SER A 352 8.61 -32.05 -15.36
C SER A 352 7.94 -30.89 -16.09
N ASN A 353 8.16 -29.66 -15.62
CA ASN A 353 7.50 -28.46 -16.14
C ASN A 353 5.97 -28.63 -16.24
N SER A 354 5.35 -29.19 -15.20
CA SER A 354 3.89 -29.41 -15.14
C SER A 354 3.32 -30.40 -16.18
N ARG A 355 4.16 -31.28 -16.77
CA ARG A 355 3.76 -32.38 -17.67
C ARG A 355 4.32 -33.70 -17.16
N LEU A 356 3.68 -34.82 -17.50
CA LEU A 356 4.25 -36.14 -17.23
C LEU A 356 5.33 -36.45 -18.26
N ARG A 357 6.50 -36.87 -17.80
CA ARG A 357 7.63 -37.35 -18.61
C ARG A 357 7.99 -38.76 -18.18
N LEU A 358 7.92 -39.70 -19.12
CA LEU A 358 8.40 -41.05 -18.97
C LEU A 358 9.73 -41.19 -19.69
N THR A 359 10.74 -41.73 -19.00
CA THR A 359 12.09 -41.92 -19.52
C THR A 359 12.54 -43.36 -19.30
N LEU A 360 12.90 -44.03 -20.39
CA LEU A 360 13.57 -45.33 -20.40
C LEU A 360 15.07 -45.09 -20.60
N HIS A 361 15.87 -45.49 -19.62
CA HIS A 361 17.33 -45.46 -19.67
C HIS A 361 17.84 -46.84 -20.09
N THR A 362 18.62 -46.91 -21.19
CA THR A 362 19.24 -48.16 -21.68
C THR A 362 20.77 -48.13 -21.53
N SER A 363 21.45 -49.25 -21.83
CA SER A 363 22.92 -49.30 -21.81
C SER A 363 23.52 -48.40 -22.90
N GLY A 364 24.50 -47.55 -22.53
CA GLY A 364 25.25 -46.71 -23.47
C GLY A 364 24.85 -45.23 -23.57
N GLN A 365 24.18 -44.65 -22.56
CA GLN A 365 23.64 -43.27 -22.54
C GLN A 365 22.48 -42.99 -23.52
N GLN A 366 21.98 -44.01 -24.23
CA GLN A 366 20.79 -43.87 -25.05
C GLN A 366 19.54 -43.79 -24.14
N LYS A 367 18.70 -42.79 -24.38
CA LYS A 367 17.46 -42.56 -23.63
C LYS A 367 16.28 -42.43 -24.58
N SER A 368 15.17 -43.09 -24.26
CA SER A 368 13.89 -42.90 -24.94
C SER A 368 12.94 -42.18 -24.00
N GLU A 369 12.31 -41.10 -24.46
CA GLU A 369 11.43 -40.30 -23.64
C GLU A 369 10.11 -40.00 -24.36
N VAL A 370 9.03 -39.95 -23.58
CA VAL A 370 7.73 -39.46 -24.05
C VAL A 370 7.10 -38.58 -22.98
N SER A 371 6.39 -37.54 -23.41
CA SER A 371 5.72 -36.60 -22.50
C SER A 371 4.24 -36.46 -22.84
N THR A 372 3.38 -36.42 -21.83
CA THR A 372 1.93 -36.27 -21.98
C THR A 372 1.33 -35.36 -20.90
N GLY A 373 0.11 -34.87 -21.15
CA GLY A 373 -0.61 -33.95 -20.27
C GLY A 373 -0.17 -32.50 -20.36
N HIS A 374 -0.91 -31.63 -19.67
CA HIS A 374 -0.61 -30.21 -19.51
C HIS A 374 -1.19 -29.73 -18.18
N ARG A 375 -0.37 -29.05 -17.35
CA ARG A 375 -0.76 -28.59 -16.00
C ARG A 375 -1.28 -29.71 -15.11
N VAL A 376 -0.53 -30.80 -15.00
CA VAL A 376 -0.87 -31.94 -14.12
C VAL A 376 -0.66 -31.66 -12.62
N ASN A 377 -0.28 -30.42 -12.30
CA ASN A 377 -0.08 -29.87 -10.96
C ASN A 377 -1.19 -28.85 -10.61
N ASP A 378 -2.43 -29.14 -11.01
CA ASP A 378 -3.59 -28.25 -10.81
C ASP A 378 -4.42 -28.62 -9.56
N GLY A 379 -3.87 -29.47 -8.70
CA GLY A 379 -4.52 -29.96 -7.48
C GLY A 379 -5.61 -31.01 -7.71
N LEU A 380 -5.95 -31.34 -8.96
CA LEU A 380 -6.94 -32.38 -9.29
C LEU A 380 -6.31 -33.78 -9.25
N TRP A 381 -7.16 -34.78 -9.04
CA TRP A 381 -6.75 -36.17 -9.16
C TRP A 381 -6.57 -36.56 -10.64
N HIS A 382 -5.34 -36.91 -10.99
CA HIS A 382 -4.99 -37.48 -12.29
C HIS A 382 -4.79 -38.99 -12.19
N SER A 383 -5.31 -39.74 -13.16
CA SER A 383 -5.15 -41.19 -13.27
C SER A 383 -4.03 -41.54 -14.23
N VAL A 384 -3.02 -42.26 -13.74
CA VAL A 384 -1.90 -42.76 -14.55
C VAL A 384 -2.06 -44.25 -14.73
N ASN A 385 -1.91 -44.72 -15.97
CA ASN A 385 -1.80 -46.13 -16.27
C ASN A 385 -0.63 -46.38 -17.24
N LEU A 386 0.28 -47.24 -16.80
CA LEU A 386 1.51 -47.63 -17.46
C LEU A 386 1.46 -49.13 -17.75
N ASP A 387 1.67 -49.53 -18.99
CA ASP A 387 1.61 -50.93 -19.41
C ASP A 387 2.74 -51.23 -20.41
N THR A 388 3.55 -52.25 -20.14
CA THR A 388 4.73 -52.62 -20.96
C THR A 388 4.52 -53.84 -21.86
N ARG A 389 3.27 -54.23 -22.11
CA ARG A 389 2.95 -55.40 -22.96
C ARG A 389 3.14 -55.11 -24.45
N ASN A 390 3.29 -56.17 -25.24
CA ASN A 390 3.37 -56.13 -26.71
C ASN A 390 4.56 -55.32 -27.26
N LEU A 391 5.76 -55.44 -26.65
CA LEU A 391 6.98 -54.74 -27.07
C LEU A 391 6.86 -53.20 -27.10
N HIS A 392 5.89 -52.61 -26.39
CA HIS A 392 5.74 -51.16 -26.25
C HIS A 392 5.54 -50.80 -24.78
N ILE A 393 6.03 -49.64 -24.36
CA ILE A 393 5.62 -49.01 -23.09
C ILE A 393 4.56 -47.97 -23.40
N SER A 394 3.34 -48.21 -22.96
CA SER A 394 2.22 -47.28 -23.11
C SER A 394 1.97 -46.51 -21.82
N LEU A 395 1.94 -45.19 -21.92
CA LEU A 395 1.57 -44.26 -20.86
C LEU A 395 0.22 -43.62 -21.20
N THR A 396 -0.76 -43.82 -20.34
CA THR A 396 -2.09 -43.20 -20.43
C THR A 396 -2.32 -42.30 -19.22
N LEU A 397 -2.76 -41.07 -19.49
CA LEU A 397 -3.10 -40.06 -18.47
C LEU A 397 -4.59 -39.73 -18.60
N ASP A 398 -5.34 -39.88 -17.51
CA ASP A 398 -6.78 -39.67 -17.46
C ASP A 398 -7.52 -40.45 -18.56
N ASN A 399 -8.16 -39.74 -19.50
CA ASN A 399 -8.83 -40.32 -20.67
C ASN A 399 -8.16 -39.88 -21.99
N GLU A 400 -6.92 -39.41 -21.94
CA GLU A 400 -6.14 -39.00 -23.10
C GLU A 400 -5.58 -40.21 -23.88
N PRO A 401 -5.31 -40.07 -25.19
CA PRO A 401 -4.70 -41.14 -25.98
C PRO A 401 -3.34 -41.57 -25.43
N ALA A 402 -3.04 -42.85 -25.54
CA ALA A 402 -1.80 -43.44 -25.03
C ALA A 402 -0.57 -42.91 -25.77
N SER A 403 0.45 -42.55 -25.00
CA SER A 403 1.79 -42.20 -25.48
C SER A 403 2.70 -43.44 -25.40
N THR A 404 3.36 -43.83 -26.49
CA THR A 404 4.08 -45.10 -26.58
C THR A 404 5.58 -44.93 -26.82
N ILE A 405 6.39 -45.79 -26.19
CA ILE A 405 7.81 -46.00 -26.51
C ILE A 405 7.96 -47.41 -27.07
N GLU A 406 8.55 -47.56 -28.24
CA GLU A 406 8.83 -48.88 -28.83
C GLU A 406 10.03 -49.56 -28.15
N LEU A 407 9.92 -50.87 -27.93
CA LEU A 407 10.95 -51.71 -27.33
C LEU A 407 11.48 -52.72 -28.35
N TRP A 408 12.77 -53.04 -28.25
CA TRP A 408 13.41 -54.07 -29.08
C TRP A 408 13.33 -55.47 -28.46
N GLU A 409 13.07 -55.55 -27.16
CA GLU A 409 12.94 -56.80 -26.40
C GLU A 409 11.91 -56.65 -25.27
N GLN A 410 11.44 -57.78 -24.73
CA GLN A 410 10.46 -57.79 -23.64
C GLN A 410 11.12 -57.41 -22.32
N LEU A 411 10.62 -56.36 -21.67
CA LEU A 411 11.13 -55.88 -20.38
C LEU A 411 10.37 -56.50 -19.21
N GLU A 412 11.09 -56.90 -18.16
CA GLU A 412 10.52 -57.34 -16.89
C GLU A 412 11.00 -56.47 -15.72
N SER A 413 10.12 -56.21 -14.76
CA SER A 413 10.47 -55.45 -13.56
C SER A 413 11.38 -56.26 -12.63
N ARG A 414 12.48 -55.66 -12.17
CA ARG A 414 13.40 -56.28 -11.20
C ARG A 414 13.32 -55.57 -9.84
N GLY A 415 12.86 -56.29 -8.83
CA GLY A 415 12.80 -55.81 -7.45
C GLY A 415 11.53 -55.04 -7.14
N SER A 416 11.64 -53.98 -6.34
CA SER A 416 10.50 -53.16 -5.88
C SER A 416 10.23 -51.98 -6.82
N PHE A 417 8.96 -51.59 -6.88
CA PHE A 417 8.52 -50.33 -7.48
C PHE A 417 8.61 -49.22 -6.45
N TYR A 418 9.26 -48.13 -6.80
CA TYR A 418 9.41 -46.96 -5.94
C TYR A 418 8.47 -45.84 -6.39
N PHE A 419 7.55 -45.45 -5.53
CA PHE A 419 6.63 -44.35 -5.75
C PHE A 419 7.10 -43.12 -4.98
N GLY A 420 6.96 -41.95 -5.62
CA GLY A 420 7.21 -40.63 -5.05
C GLY A 420 8.68 -40.26 -4.78
N GLY A 421 9.58 -41.23 -4.74
CA GLY A 421 10.99 -41.02 -4.44
C GLY A 421 11.65 -42.38 -4.25
N CYS A 422 12.92 -42.41 -3.87
CA CYS A 422 13.63 -43.66 -3.64
C CYS A 422 14.86 -43.45 -2.75
N PRO A 423 15.28 -44.47 -1.97
CA PRO A 423 16.47 -44.41 -1.14
C PRO A 423 17.75 -44.43 -1.98
N SER A 424 18.84 -43.91 -1.41
CA SER A 424 20.16 -43.76 -2.07
C SER A 424 20.79 -45.06 -2.58
N THR A 425 20.34 -46.22 -2.08
CA THR A 425 20.78 -47.56 -2.52
C THR A 425 19.85 -48.23 -3.54
N GLY A 426 18.71 -47.61 -3.86
CA GLY A 426 17.68 -48.14 -4.76
C GLY A 426 17.54 -47.40 -6.10
N CYS A 427 18.06 -46.18 -6.18
CA CYS A 427 18.08 -45.34 -7.39
C CYS A 427 19.26 -44.35 -7.36
N MET A 428 19.47 -43.59 -8.44
CA MET A 428 20.29 -42.37 -8.35
C MET A 428 19.43 -41.32 -7.67
N ASN A 429 19.93 -40.62 -6.64
CA ASN A 429 19.16 -39.62 -5.89
C ASN A 429 18.43 -38.69 -6.87
N PRO A 430 17.08 -38.71 -6.92
CA PRO A 430 16.35 -37.81 -7.80
C PRO A 430 16.64 -36.38 -7.38
N THR A 431 16.71 -35.45 -8.33
CA THR A 431 16.86 -34.01 -8.03
C THR A 431 15.71 -33.51 -7.16
N LEU A 432 14.50 -34.07 -7.31
CA LEU A 432 13.30 -33.76 -6.52
C LEU A 432 12.41 -35.01 -6.33
N ALA A 433 12.09 -35.35 -5.08
CA ALA A 433 11.05 -36.32 -4.74
C ALA A 433 9.66 -35.66 -4.88
N PHE A 434 8.65 -36.47 -5.19
CA PHE A 434 7.25 -36.06 -5.24
C PHE A 434 6.73 -35.71 -3.84
N GLN A 435 6.11 -34.54 -3.78
CA GLN A 435 5.32 -34.08 -2.65
C GLN A 435 3.88 -33.91 -3.15
N GLY A 436 2.94 -34.59 -2.53
CA GLY A 436 1.59 -34.74 -3.08
C GLY A 436 0.84 -35.92 -2.48
N CYS A 437 -0.31 -36.26 -3.05
CA CYS A 437 -1.07 -37.43 -2.62
C CYS A 437 -1.11 -38.51 -3.71
N MET A 438 -1.11 -39.77 -3.29
CA MET A 438 -1.40 -40.90 -4.17
C MET A 438 -2.51 -41.79 -3.59
N ARG A 439 -3.30 -42.41 -4.47
CA ARG A 439 -4.31 -43.42 -4.11
C ARG A 439 -4.53 -44.41 -5.25
N LEU A 440 -5.31 -45.46 -4.99
CA LEU A 440 -5.69 -46.45 -5.99
C LEU A 440 -4.45 -47.05 -6.70
N ILE A 441 -3.44 -47.46 -5.94
CA ILE A 441 -2.20 -48.04 -6.48
C ILE A 441 -2.44 -49.52 -6.81
N PHE A 442 -2.26 -49.88 -8.08
CA PHE A 442 -2.32 -51.25 -8.61
C PHE A 442 -0.99 -51.59 -9.27
N ILE A 443 -0.47 -52.78 -8.98
CA ILE A 443 0.68 -53.36 -9.68
C ILE A 443 0.23 -54.71 -10.21
N ASN A 444 0.41 -54.95 -11.51
CA ASN A 444 -0.03 -56.18 -12.20
C ASN A 444 -1.52 -56.49 -11.95
N SER A 445 -2.37 -55.45 -12.04
CA SER A 445 -3.82 -55.50 -11.74
C SER A 445 -4.21 -55.86 -10.29
N GLN A 446 -3.24 -56.02 -9.38
CA GLN A 446 -3.49 -56.27 -7.95
C GLN A 446 -3.51 -54.94 -7.17
N PRO A 447 -4.57 -54.64 -6.39
CA PRO A 447 -4.62 -53.46 -5.54
C PRO A 447 -3.65 -53.60 -4.36
N MET A 448 -2.85 -52.55 -4.12
CA MET A 448 -1.89 -52.52 -3.01
C MET A 448 -2.57 -52.00 -1.74
N ASN A 449 -2.54 -52.81 -0.67
CA ASN A 449 -3.18 -52.44 0.60
C ASN A 449 -2.27 -51.54 1.46
N LEU A 450 -2.52 -50.24 1.41
CA LEU A 450 -1.75 -49.23 2.15
C LEU A 450 -1.83 -49.40 3.68
N ASN A 451 -2.87 -50.05 4.23
CA ASN A 451 -2.91 -50.33 5.67
C ASN A 451 -1.83 -51.35 6.07
N HIS A 452 -1.57 -52.35 5.22
CA HIS A 452 -0.49 -53.32 5.47
C HIS A 452 0.88 -52.66 5.36
N VAL A 453 1.03 -51.65 4.50
CA VAL A 453 2.24 -50.83 4.43
C VAL A 453 2.46 -50.06 5.72
N GLN A 454 1.43 -49.37 6.22
CA GLN A 454 1.50 -48.62 7.48
C GLN A 454 1.82 -49.54 8.68
N GLN A 455 1.37 -50.79 8.66
CA GLN A 455 1.64 -51.79 9.69
C GLN A 455 3.03 -52.43 9.57
N GLY A 456 3.81 -52.13 8.52
CA GLY A 456 5.13 -52.71 8.27
C GLY A 456 5.09 -54.14 7.70
N MET A 457 3.93 -54.59 7.23
CA MET A 457 3.73 -55.94 6.67
C MET A 457 3.92 -56.00 5.15
N LEU A 458 3.90 -54.86 4.46
CA LEU A 458 4.04 -54.77 3.01
C LEU A 458 4.94 -53.60 2.62
N GLY A 459 6.04 -53.86 1.94
CA GLY A 459 6.92 -52.80 1.42
C GLY A 459 7.61 -51.99 2.51
N ASN A 460 8.10 -50.81 2.15
CA ASN A 460 8.78 -49.86 3.04
C ASN A 460 8.45 -48.42 2.63
N TYR A 461 8.55 -47.45 3.54
CA TYR A 461 8.29 -46.04 3.25
C TYR A 461 9.13 -45.10 4.11
N ASN A 462 9.26 -43.84 3.67
CA ASN A 462 9.84 -42.75 4.46
C ASN A 462 8.97 -41.50 4.34
N GLU A 463 8.67 -40.84 5.46
CA GLU A 463 7.94 -39.56 5.51
C GLU A 463 6.62 -39.56 4.72
N LEU A 464 5.76 -40.56 4.98
CA LEU A 464 4.41 -40.66 4.44
C LEU A 464 3.36 -40.55 5.55
N GLN A 465 2.25 -39.87 5.25
CA GLN A 465 1.05 -39.88 6.08
C GLN A 465 -0.04 -40.70 5.41
N PHE A 466 -0.55 -41.72 6.08
CA PHE A 466 -1.59 -42.60 5.54
C PHE A 466 -2.99 -42.11 5.89
N ASP A 467 -3.95 -42.51 5.07
CA ASP A 467 -5.39 -42.29 5.27
C ASP A 467 -5.78 -40.80 5.40
N THR A 468 -4.96 -39.94 4.79
CA THR A 468 -5.09 -38.49 4.73
C THR A 468 -4.55 -38.00 3.39
N CYS A 469 -5.17 -36.95 2.83
CA CYS A 469 -4.58 -36.19 1.73
C CYS A 469 -4.57 -34.70 2.09
N ASN A 470 -3.44 -34.24 2.60
CA ASN A 470 -3.31 -32.93 3.24
C ASN A 470 -3.00 -31.77 2.28
N ILE A 471 -3.27 -31.93 0.98
CA ILE A 471 -3.14 -30.87 -0.03
C ILE A 471 -4.02 -29.66 0.34
N ARG A 472 -3.52 -28.44 0.10
CA ARG A 472 -4.18 -27.16 0.41
C ARG A 472 -4.15 -26.27 -0.82
N ASP A 473 -5.25 -25.60 -1.13
CA ASP A 473 -5.23 -24.51 -2.10
C ASP A 473 -4.86 -23.21 -1.38
N ARG A 474 -3.60 -22.78 -1.52
CA ARG A 474 -3.03 -21.56 -0.92
C ARG A 474 -3.39 -20.28 -1.70
N CYS A 475 -4.00 -20.42 -2.88
CA CYS A 475 -4.52 -19.30 -3.66
C CYS A 475 -6.01 -19.03 -3.41
N LEU A 476 -6.65 -19.76 -2.49
CA LEU A 476 -8.05 -19.55 -2.12
C LEU A 476 -8.22 -19.46 -0.58
N PRO A 477 -8.59 -18.28 -0.04
CA PRO A 477 -8.85 -17.02 -0.75
C PRO A 477 -7.58 -16.46 -1.43
N ASN A 478 -7.76 -15.67 -2.49
CA ASN A 478 -6.62 -15.05 -3.18
C ASN A 478 -6.00 -13.99 -2.26
N LEU A 479 -4.76 -14.25 -1.84
CA LEU A 479 -3.96 -13.35 -0.99
C LEU A 479 -3.12 -12.34 -1.79
N CYS A 480 -3.19 -12.39 -3.13
CA CYS A 480 -2.60 -11.38 -4.00
C CYS A 480 -3.58 -10.21 -4.14
N GLU A 481 -3.14 -9.04 -3.69
CA GLU A 481 -3.93 -7.81 -3.68
C GLU A 481 -3.95 -7.15 -5.07
N HIS A 482 -4.81 -6.14 -5.24
CA HIS A 482 -4.90 -5.29 -6.44
C HIS A 482 -5.01 -6.05 -7.78
N GLY A 483 -5.64 -7.22 -7.77
CA GLY A 483 -5.86 -8.04 -8.96
C GLY A 483 -4.66 -8.88 -9.39
N GLY A 484 -3.64 -9.03 -8.54
CA GLY A 484 -2.48 -9.89 -8.80
C GLY A 484 -2.85 -11.35 -9.07
N GLN A 485 -2.14 -11.99 -9.98
CA GLN A 485 -2.38 -13.38 -10.34
C GLN A 485 -1.66 -14.32 -9.37
N CYS A 486 -2.44 -15.17 -8.68
CA CYS A 486 -1.88 -16.16 -7.76
C CYS A 486 -1.48 -17.46 -8.47
N SER A 487 -0.30 -17.95 -8.12
CA SER A 487 0.18 -19.30 -8.41
C SER A 487 0.69 -19.96 -7.12
N GLN A 488 0.88 -21.29 -7.10
CA GLN A 488 1.25 -21.98 -5.87
C GLN A 488 2.10 -23.23 -6.09
N SER A 489 2.79 -23.62 -5.03
CA SER A 489 3.43 -24.91 -4.80
C SER A 489 2.80 -25.57 -3.57
N TRP A 490 3.28 -26.75 -3.19
CA TRP A 490 2.82 -27.45 -2.00
C TRP A 490 2.99 -26.63 -0.71
N SER A 491 4.12 -25.93 -0.58
CA SER A 491 4.50 -25.19 0.63
C SER A 491 4.25 -23.69 0.55
N SER A 492 3.95 -23.13 -0.62
CA SER A 492 4.02 -21.67 -0.83
C SER A 492 3.05 -21.21 -1.93
N PHE A 493 2.68 -19.92 -1.93
CA PHE A 493 2.02 -19.26 -3.06
C PHE A 493 2.89 -18.14 -3.63
N TYR A 494 2.57 -17.60 -4.81
CA TYR A 494 3.33 -16.53 -5.46
C TYR A 494 2.36 -15.61 -6.17
N CYS A 495 2.61 -14.31 -6.08
CA CYS A 495 1.81 -13.29 -6.73
C CYS A 495 2.58 -12.70 -7.91
N ASP A 496 1.96 -12.72 -9.08
CA ASP A 496 2.40 -11.93 -10.23
C ASP A 496 1.70 -10.57 -10.18
N CYS A 497 2.48 -9.51 -9.92
CA CYS A 497 2.00 -8.13 -9.83
C CYS A 497 2.15 -7.35 -11.14
N LEU A 498 2.61 -7.97 -12.23
CA LEU A 498 2.83 -7.29 -13.50
C LEU A 498 1.53 -6.68 -14.04
N GLY A 499 1.59 -5.41 -14.44
CA GLY A 499 0.45 -4.68 -14.99
C GLY A 499 -0.59 -4.23 -13.97
N THR A 500 -0.39 -4.48 -12.67
CA THR A 500 -1.31 -4.02 -11.61
C THR A 500 -1.04 -2.59 -11.16
N GLY A 501 0.19 -2.09 -11.30
CA GLY A 501 0.64 -0.84 -10.67
C GLY A 501 1.18 -1.02 -9.24
N TYR A 502 1.30 -2.27 -8.77
CA TYR A 502 1.75 -2.62 -7.44
C TYR A 502 2.94 -3.60 -7.47
N SER A 503 3.60 -3.74 -6.33
CA SER A 503 4.80 -4.53 -6.12
C SER A 503 4.82 -5.17 -4.72
N GLY A 504 5.88 -5.92 -4.42
CA GLY A 504 6.01 -6.71 -3.18
C GLY A 504 5.45 -8.12 -3.31
N ALA A 505 5.70 -8.97 -2.30
CA ALA A 505 5.35 -10.39 -2.33
C ALA A 505 3.84 -10.69 -2.46
N THR A 506 2.98 -9.72 -2.17
CA THR A 506 1.52 -9.82 -2.19
C THR A 506 0.85 -8.75 -3.05
N CYS A 507 1.62 -7.98 -3.83
CA CYS A 507 1.13 -6.84 -4.61
C CYS A 507 0.47 -5.74 -3.76
N HIS A 508 0.93 -5.58 -2.52
CA HIS A 508 0.38 -4.62 -1.56
C HIS A 508 0.92 -3.19 -1.80
N SER A 509 2.19 -3.07 -2.21
CA SER A 509 2.91 -1.80 -2.24
C SER A 509 2.79 -1.10 -3.60
N SER A 510 2.22 0.11 -3.64
CA SER A 510 2.15 0.92 -4.87
C SER A 510 3.53 1.28 -5.42
N ILE A 511 3.66 1.33 -6.75
CA ILE A 511 4.88 1.81 -7.43
C ILE A 511 4.80 3.30 -7.80
N TYR A 512 3.66 3.94 -7.56
CA TYR A 512 3.40 5.33 -7.91
C TYR A 512 3.41 6.22 -6.67
N GLU A 513 3.72 7.49 -6.86
CA GLU A 513 3.69 8.47 -5.75
C GLU A 513 2.23 8.86 -5.45
N PRO A 514 1.92 9.26 -4.21
CA PRO A 514 0.55 9.56 -3.81
C PRO A 514 0.00 10.86 -4.41
N SER A 515 0.86 11.79 -4.82
CA SER A 515 0.44 13.09 -5.35
C SER A 515 1.44 13.69 -6.32
N CYS A 516 0.99 14.71 -7.08
CA CYS A 516 1.89 15.50 -7.92
C CYS A 516 2.91 16.30 -7.09
N GLU A 517 2.57 16.68 -5.84
CA GLU A 517 3.49 17.35 -4.93
C GLU A 517 4.62 16.40 -4.51
N ALA A 518 4.30 15.13 -4.22
CA ALA A 518 5.31 14.10 -3.95
C ALA A 518 6.28 13.92 -5.14
N TYR A 519 5.78 13.84 -6.37
CA TYR A 519 6.63 13.81 -7.57
C TYR A 519 7.50 15.07 -7.71
N LYS A 520 6.99 16.25 -7.36
CA LYS A 520 7.78 17.48 -7.40
C LYS A 520 8.94 17.44 -6.41
N LEU A 521 8.73 16.91 -5.21
CA LEU A 521 9.76 16.77 -4.17
C LEU A 521 10.87 15.78 -4.55
N THR A 522 10.57 14.78 -5.38
CA THR A 522 11.58 13.86 -5.93
C THR A 522 12.34 14.43 -7.13
N GLY A 523 12.05 15.68 -7.54
CA GLY A 523 12.75 16.38 -8.62
C GLY A 523 12.09 16.27 -9.99
N SER A 524 10.84 15.80 -10.06
CA SER A 524 10.10 15.67 -11.32
C SER A 524 9.71 17.04 -11.91
N SER A 525 9.38 17.04 -13.21
CA SER A 525 8.91 18.22 -13.95
C SER A 525 7.45 18.06 -14.41
N SER A 526 6.89 19.05 -15.09
CA SER A 526 5.47 18.99 -15.49
C SER A 526 5.22 17.91 -16.55
N GLY A 527 4.14 17.15 -16.41
CA GLY A 527 3.85 16.04 -17.31
C GLY A 527 2.64 15.21 -16.88
N TYR A 528 2.37 14.14 -17.62
CA TYR A 528 1.39 13.13 -17.22
C TYR A 528 2.05 12.11 -16.29
N TYR A 529 1.45 11.91 -15.12
CA TYR A 529 1.91 10.95 -14.12
C TYR A 529 0.74 10.08 -13.69
N SER A 530 1.03 8.83 -13.33
CA SER A 530 0.10 8.02 -12.55
C SER A 530 0.35 8.35 -11.08
N ILE A 531 -0.70 8.71 -10.35
CA ILE A 531 -0.66 8.89 -8.90
C ILE A 531 -1.52 7.82 -8.24
N ASP A 532 -1.17 7.46 -7.01
CA ASP A 532 -1.92 6.51 -6.20
C ASP A 532 -2.27 7.14 -4.83
N PRO A 533 -3.38 7.91 -4.74
CA PRO A 533 -3.66 8.76 -3.58
C PRO A 533 -3.83 8.04 -2.24
N ASP A 534 -4.19 6.76 -2.28
CA ASP A 534 -4.32 5.89 -1.11
C ASP A 534 -3.24 4.81 -1.05
N GLY A 535 -2.28 4.77 -1.96
CA GLY A 535 -1.14 3.85 -1.91
C GLY A 535 -1.58 2.39 -1.80
N SER A 536 -1.35 1.75 -0.66
CA SER A 536 -1.77 0.36 -0.38
C SER A 536 -3.27 0.19 -0.06
N GLY A 537 -4.06 1.25 -0.22
CA GLY A 537 -5.52 1.23 -0.09
C GLY A 537 -6.22 0.55 -1.27
N PRO A 538 -7.55 0.39 -1.21
CA PRO A 538 -8.31 -0.39 -2.19
C PRO A 538 -8.48 0.28 -3.57
N LEU A 539 -8.11 1.55 -3.74
CA LEU A 539 -8.26 2.25 -5.02
C LEU A 539 -7.02 2.02 -5.88
N GLY A 540 -7.24 1.76 -7.17
CA GLY A 540 -6.15 1.66 -8.13
C GLY A 540 -5.52 3.03 -8.46
N PRO A 541 -4.34 3.04 -9.10
CA PRO A 541 -3.70 4.28 -9.54
C PRO A 541 -4.51 4.99 -10.64
N THR A 542 -4.31 6.30 -10.75
CA THR A 542 -5.01 7.13 -11.73
C THR A 542 -4.06 8.08 -12.44
N GLN A 543 -4.26 8.25 -13.75
CA GLN A 543 -3.42 9.14 -14.56
C GLN A 543 -3.94 10.58 -14.48
N VAL A 544 -3.04 11.50 -14.14
CA VAL A 544 -3.30 12.93 -13.98
C VAL A 544 -2.24 13.74 -14.71
N TYR A 545 -2.56 15.01 -15.00
CA TYR A 545 -1.55 15.96 -15.46
C TYR A 545 -1.04 16.76 -14.27
N CYS A 546 0.25 16.59 -13.95
CA CYS A 546 0.93 17.38 -12.92
C CYS A 546 1.51 18.63 -13.56
N ASN A 547 0.92 19.79 -13.27
CA ASN A 547 1.45 21.07 -13.68
C ASN A 547 2.33 21.64 -12.56
N MET A 548 3.64 21.57 -12.78
CA MET A 548 4.71 22.01 -11.89
C MET A 548 5.41 23.27 -12.43
N THR A 549 4.75 24.04 -13.30
CA THR A 549 5.32 25.26 -13.90
C THR A 549 5.27 26.43 -12.92
N GLY A 550 6.42 26.71 -12.32
CA GLY A 550 6.72 27.94 -11.59
C GLY A 550 7.95 27.78 -10.69
N GLU A 551 8.47 28.89 -10.18
CA GLU A 551 9.56 28.91 -9.18
C GLU A 551 9.21 28.05 -7.96
N ILE A 552 10.17 27.81 -7.07
CA ILE A 552 10.03 26.98 -5.84
C ILE A 552 8.86 27.41 -4.92
N THR A 553 8.23 28.57 -5.18
CA THR A 553 7.04 29.11 -4.49
C THR A 553 5.71 28.92 -5.25
N ALA A 554 5.70 28.30 -6.43
CA ALA A 554 4.51 28.07 -7.24
C ALA A 554 3.80 26.77 -6.86
N ARG A 555 2.46 26.84 -6.76
CA ARG A 555 1.58 25.72 -6.42
C ARG A 555 1.70 24.60 -7.46
N VAL A 556 1.94 23.36 -7.03
CA VAL A 556 1.89 22.18 -7.90
C VAL A 556 0.43 21.78 -8.10
N TRP A 557 -0.03 21.79 -9.35
CA TRP A 557 -1.43 21.46 -9.65
C TRP A 557 -1.57 20.04 -10.18
N THR A 558 -2.40 19.24 -9.51
CA THR A 558 -3.00 18.02 -10.03
C THR A 558 -4.22 18.39 -10.87
N VAL A 559 -4.17 18.11 -12.17
CA VAL A 559 -5.22 18.43 -13.13
C VAL A 559 -5.88 17.16 -13.64
N VAL A 560 -7.19 17.02 -13.40
CA VAL A 560 -8.01 15.87 -13.84
C VAL A 560 -9.05 16.35 -14.85
N THR A 561 -9.02 15.76 -16.04
CA THR A 561 -9.87 16.16 -17.18
C THR A 561 -11.15 15.32 -17.25
N HIS A 562 -12.11 15.80 -18.03
CA HIS A 562 -13.35 15.10 -18.36
C HIS A 562 -13.64 15.17 -19.86
N ASN A 563 -14.59 14.37 -20.32
CA ASN A 563 -14.94 14.19 -21.74
C ASN A 563 -15.52 15.42 -22.47
N SER A 564 -15.83 16.54 -21.79
CA SER A 564 -16.57 17.68 -22.37
C SER A 564 -15.89 19.01 -22.04
N THR A 565 -14.79 19.32 -22.74
CA THR A 565 -13.95 20.51 -22.47
C THR A 565 -14.26 21.73 -23.35
N ALA A 566 -15.04 21.55 -24.43
CA ALA A 566 -15.42 22.60 -25.36
C ALA A 566 -16.71 23.32 -24.91
N PRO A 567 -16.91 24.61 -25.24
CA PRO A 567 -18.16 25.33 -24.97
C PRO A 567 -19.35 24.68 -25.67
N VAL A 568 -20.46 24.47 -24.95
CA VAL A 568 -21.69 23.85 -25.46
C VAL A 568 -22.80 24.90 -25.55
N ARG A 569 -23.41 25.02 -26.72
CA ARG A 569 -24.55 25.93 -26.98
C ARG A 569 -25.88 25.21 -26.78
N VAL A 570 -26.80 25.81 -26.04
CA VAL A 570 -28.10 25.25 -25.66
C VAL A 570 -29.23 26.19 -26.10
N ARG A 571 -30.26 25.61 -26.74
CA ARG A 571 -31.49 26.28 -27.18
C ARG A 571 -32.68 25.32 -27.00
N GLY A 572 -33.89 25.86 -26.79
CA GLY A 572 -35.13 25.08 -26.75
C GLY A 572 -35.35 24.29 -25.46
N SER A 573 -34.69 24.65 -24.36
CA SER A 573 -34.81 23.97 -23.08
C SER A 573 -35.74 24.69 -22.10
N SER A 574 -36.54 23.92 -21.35
CA SER A 574 -37.54 24.40 -20.38
C SER A 574 -37.35 23.69 -19.02
N PRO A 575 -37.89 24.21 -17.90
CA PRO A 575 -37.78 23.53 -16.60
C PRO A 575 -38.39 22.11 -16.58
N GLN A 576 -39.40 21.82 -17.40
CA GLN A 576 -40.03 20.50 -17.52
C GLN A 576 -39.22 19.54 -18.41
N LYS A 577 -38.42 20.08 -19.33
CA LYS A 577 -37.52 19.32 -20.21
C LYS A 577 -36.16 20.03 -20.29
N PRO A 578 -35.39 19.98 -19.19
CA PRO A 578 -34.13 20.70 -19.12
C PRO A 578 -33.06 20.02 -19.97
N HIS A 579 -32.07 20.79 -20.40
CA HIS A 579 -30.86 20.27 -21.01
C HIS A 579 -29.96 19.75 -19.89
N VAL A 580 -29.53 18.49 -20.01
CA VAL A 580 -28.74 17.80 -18.99
C VAL A 580 -27.48 17.24 -19.63
N THR A 581 -26.33 17.59 -19.06
CA THR A 581 -25.04 17.05 -19.47
C THR A 581 -24.31 16.47 -18.26
N LYS A 582 -23.86 15.21 -18.38
CA LYS A 582 -23.06 14.50 -17.39
C LYS A 582 -21.58 14.53 -17.78
N PHE A 583 -20.71 14.79 -16.81
CA PHE A 583 -19.27 14.86 -17.03
C PHE A 583 -18.61 13.56 -16.59
N ASN A 584 -17.98 12.87 -17.55
CA ASN A 584 -17.20 11.67 -17.27
C ASN A 584 -15.73 12.05 -17.16
N TYR A 585 -15.20 12.03 -15.93
CA TYR A 585 -13.79 12.29 -15.63
C TYR A 585 -12.92 11.09 -15.99
N SER A 586 -11.62 11.33 -16.18
CA SER A 586 -10.63 10.26 -16.44
C SER A 586 -10.39 9.33 -15.24
N ALA A 587 -10.79 9.75 -14.03
CA ALA A 587 -10.67 9.01 -12.78
C ALA A 587 -12.06 8.60 -12.23
N SER A 588 -12.11 7.54 -11.42
CA SER A 588 -13.34 7.09 -10.75
C SER A 588 -13.81 8.10 -9.70
N ALA A 589 -15.08 8.00 -9.27
CA ALA A 589 -15.62 8.89 -8.24
C ALA A 589 -14.87 8.76 -6.90
N GLU A 590 -14.44 7.55 -6.55
CA GLU A 590 -13.65 7.25 -5.36
C GLU A 590 -12.23 7.83 -5.45
N GLN A 591 -11.57 7.65 -6.60
CA GLN A 591 -10.25 8.24 -6.87
C GLN A 591 -10.28 9.77 -6.81
N LEU A 592 -11.30 10.40 -7.41
CA LEU A 592 -11.49 11.86 -7.36
C LEU A 592 -11.67 12.34 -5.93
N ARG A 593 -12.46 11.62 -5.12
CA ARG A 593 -12.65 11.95 -3.70
C ARG A 593 -11.34 11.85 -2.92
N ALA A 594 -10.51 10.84 -3.20
CA ALA A 594 -9.19 10.68 -2.57
C ALA A 594 -8.25 11.84 -2.94
N VAL A 595 -8.12 12.17 -4.23
CA VAL A 595 -7.34 13.33 -4.71
C VAL A 595 -7.83 14.62 -4.08
N ILE A 596 -9.14 14.86 -4.07
CA ILE A 596 -9.70 16.06 -3.46
C ILE A 596 -9.34 16.08 -1.99
N THR A 597 -9.70 15.06 -1.21
CA THR A 597 -9.49 15.00 0.25
C THR A 597 -8.03 15.19 0.63
N GLY A 598 -7.09 14.56 -0.07
CA GLY A 598 -5.65 14.71 0.15
C GLY A 598 -5.08 16.09 -0.20
N SER A 599 -5.73 16.84 -1.10
CA SER A 599 -5.26 18.16 -1.53
C SER A 599 -5.55 19.27 -0.51
N GLU A 600 -4.73 20.32 -0.47
CA GLU A 600 -4.99 21.48 0.38
C GLU A 600 -6.20 22.29 -0.08
N GLN A 601 -6.29 22.50 -1.40
CA GLN A 601 -7.34 23.27 -2.06
C GLN A 601 -7.65 22.67 -3.43
N CYS A 602 -8.90 22.77 -3.86
CA CYS A 602 -9.36 22.35 -5.18
C CYS A 602 -10.24 23.42 -5.79
N GLN A 603 -10.17 23.54 -7.11
CA GLN A 603 -10.97 24.51 -7.85
C GLN A 603 -11.36 24.01 -9.24
N GLN A 604 -12.47 24.54 -9.75
CA GLN A 604 -12.96 24.25 -11.09
C GLN A 604 -13.60 25.50 -11.70
N GLU A 605 -13.21 25.82 -12.93
CA GLU A 605 -13.77 26.97 -13.66
C GLU A 605 -15.12 26.59 -14.27
N VAL A 606 -16.11 27.48 -14.13
CA VAL A 606 -17.41 27.38 -14.79
C VAL A 606 -17.69 28.67 -15.54
N VAL A 607 -17.94 28.55 -16.83
CA VAL A 607 -18.33 29.64 -17.72
C VAL A 607 -19.80 29.46 -18.07
N TYR A 608 -20.60 30.51 -17.88
CA TYR A 608 -21.97 30.56 -18.36
C TYR A 608 -22.21 31.90 -19.07
N SER A 609 -22.26 31.87 -20.40
CA SER A 609 -22.66 33.00 -21.24
C SER A 609 -24.12 32.84 -21.63
N CYS A 610 -24.89 33.91 -21.59
CA CYS A 610 -26.32 33.88 -21.79
C CYS A 610 -26.80 35.02 -22.69
N ARG A 611 -27.90 34.74 -23.38
CA ARG A 611 -28.74 35.71 -24.06
C ARG A 611 -30.16 35.37 -23.69
N LYS A 612 -30.82 36.24 -22.94
CA LYS A 612 -32.18 36.01 -22.42
C LYS A 612 -32.36 34.62 -21.80
N SER A 613 -31.40 34.19 -20.98
CA SER A 613 -31.38 32.86 -20.33
C SER A 613 -30.93 33.03 -18.89
N ARG A 614 -31.86 32.85 -17.95
CA ARG A 614 -31.65 33.17 -16.54
C ARG A 614 -31.15 31.96 -15.73
N LEU A 615 -30.42 32.23 -14.67
CA LEU A 615 -29.98 31.23 -13.68
C LEU A 615 -31.05 31.05 -12.60
N PHE A 616 -31.61 32.14 -12.11
CA PHE A 616 -32.68 32.16 -11.10
C PHE A 616 -33.92 32.89 -11.61
N ASN A 617 -35.08 32.47 -11.11
CA ASN A 617 -36.33 33.17 -11.37
C ASN A 617 -36.42 34.41 -10.47
N THR A 618 -36.63 35.56 -11.11
CA THR A 618 -36.60 36.89 -10.47
C THR A 618 -37.74 37.14 -9.48
N ARG A 619 -38.82 36.34 -9.49
CA ARG A 619 -39.97 36.53 -8.58
C ARG A 619 -39.87 35.76 -7.27
N ASP A 620 -39.33 34.54 -7.32
CA ASP A 620 -39.39 33.57 -6.21
C ASP A 620 -38.04 32.91 -5.89
N GLY A 621 -36.97 33.27 -6.62
CA GLY A 621 -35.64 32.68 -6.45
C GLY A 621 -35.56 31.21 -6.88
N THR A 622 -36.55 30.68 -7.58
CA THR A 622 -36.51 29.28 -8.04
C THR A 622 -35.34 29.08 -9.03
N PRO A 623 -34.47 28.07 -8.84
CA PRO A 623 -33.33 27.85 -9.73
C PRO A 623 -33.80 27.28 -11.07
N LEU A 624 -33.51 28.00 -12.15
CA LEU A 624 -33.79 27.60 -13.53
C LEU A 624 -32.62 26.82 -14.15
N SER A 625 -31.40 27.12 -13.71
CA SER A 625 -30.19 26.38 -14.04
C SER A 625 -29.38 26.08 -12.77
N TRP A 626 -28.80 24.89 -12.69
CA TRP A 626 -28.08 24.40 -11.50
C TRP A 626 -27.13 23.25 -11.88
N TRP A 627 -26.30 22.80 -10.94
CA TRP A 627 -25.36 21.69 -11.16
C TRP A 627 -25.38 20.67 -10.00
N LEU A 628 -24.92 19.44 -10.25
CA LEU A 628 -24.71 18.41 -9.22
C LEU A 628 -23.24 18.33 -8.85
N ASP A 629 -22.97 18.18 -7.56
CA ASP A 629 -21.64 17.83 -7.08
C ASP A 629 -21.29 16.35 -7.29
N GLY A 630 -20.08 15.94 -6.88
CA GLY A 630 -19.62 14.56 -6.95
C GLY A 630 -20.43 13.57 -6.10
N GLY A 631 -21.24 14.03 -5.15
CA GLY A 631 -22.16 13.22 -4.35
C GLY A 631 -23.56 13.09 -4.96
N GLY A 632 -23.87 13.85 -6.02
CA GLY A 632 -25.20 13.91 -6.63
C GLY A 632 -26.15 14.91 -5.98
N GLU A 633 -25.64 15.79 -5.10
CA GLU A 633 -26.43 16.83 -4.44
C GLU A 633 -26.52 18.09 -5.31
N ARG A 634 -27.71 18.71 -5.32
CA ARG A 634 -27.99 19.89 -6.15
C ARG A 634 -27.37 21.15 -5.56
N ARG A 635 -26.59 21.86 -6.37
CA ARG A 635 -25.93 23.13 -6.04
C ARG A 635 -26.45 24.25 -6.92
N THR A 636 -26.76 25.37 -6.28
CA THR A 636 -27.41 26.55 -6.89
C THR A 636 -26.59 27.81 -6.72
N TYR A 637 -25.32 27.72 -6.35
CA TYR A 637 -24.39 28.85 -6.39
C TYR A 637 -23.50 28.69 -7.63
N TRP A 638 -23.06 29.80 -8.20
CA TRP A 638 -22.19 29.82 -9.37
C TRP A 638 -20.83 30.43 -9.00
N GLY A 639 -19.89 30.43 -9.95
CA GLY A 639 -18.50 30.76 -9.68
C GLY A 639 -18.33 32.08 -8.91
N GLY A 640 -17.46 32.07 -7.89
CA GLY A 640 -17.15 33.25 -7.06
C GLY A 640 -17.89 33.34 -5.71
N PHE A 641 -18.92 32.53 -5.44
CA PHE A 641 -19.71 32.64 -4.20
C PHE A 641 -19.68 31.38 -3.30
N LEU A 642 -19.97 31.53 -2.01
CA LEU A 642 -20.03 30.45 -1.00
C LEU A 642 -21.32 29.59 -1.12
N PRO A 643 -21.30 28.33 -0.65
CA PRO A 643 -22.48 27.48 -0.67
C PRO A 643 -23.68 28.04 0.08
N GLY A 644 -24.88 27.68 -0.40
CA GLY A 644 -26.16 28.04 0.24
C GLY A 644 -26.70 29.41 -0.16
N VAL A 645 -25.99 30.15 -1.02
CA VAL A 645 -26.38 31.49 -1.46
C VAL A 645 -26.52 31.53 -2.98
N GLN A 646 -27.70 31.93 -3.47
CA GLN A 646 -28.05 31.98 -4.90
C GLN A 646 -27.49 33.24 -5.56
N GLN A 647 -26.16 33.34 -5.66
CA GLN A 647 -25.47 34.51 -6.21
C GLN A 647 -24.29 34.08 -7.09
N CYS A 648 -23.77 35.04 -7.88
CA CYS A 648 -22.65 34.89 -8.79
C CYS A 648 -21.48 35.83 -8.42
N SER A 649 -20.30 35.65 -9.05
CA SER A 649 -19.08 36.45 -8.78
C SER A 649 -19.32 37.96 -8.80
N CYS A 650 -20.16 38.45 -9.73
CA CYS A 650 -20.38 39.89 -9.87
C CYS A 650 -21.01 40.54 -8.63
N SER A 651 -21.80 39.75 -7.86
CA SER A 651 -22.44 40.21 -6.64
C SER A 651 -21.41 40.39 -5.52
N LEU A 652 -20.41 39.49 -5.45
CA LEU A 652 -19.30 39.59 -4.50
C LEU A 652 -18.35 40.75 -4.84
N GLU A 653 -18.11 40.98 -6.12
CA GLU A 653 -17.21 42.03 -6.62
C GLU A 653 -17.89 43.40 -6.74
N GLU A 654 -19.18 43.50 -6.40
CA GLU A 654 -20.02 44.70 -6.52
C GLU A 654 -19.99 45.32 -7.93
N ASN A 655 -19.96 44.49 -8.97
CA ASN A 655 -19.79 44.91 -10.37
C ASN A 655 -20.80 44.28 -11.35
N CYS A 656 -21.95 43.78 -10.85
CA CYS A 656 -23.00 43.25 -11.73
C CYS A 656 -23.50 44.33 -12.71
N MET A 657 -23.84 43.89 -13.94
CA MET A 657 -24.35 44.77 -15.01
C MET A 657 -25.59 45.56 -14.57
N ASP A 658 -26.44 44.93 -13.75
CA ASP A 658 -27.56 45.57 -13.08
C ASP A 658 -27.57 45.10 -11.61
N MET A 659 -27.36 46.04 -10.70
CA MET A 659 -27.26 45.78 -9.26
C MET A 659 -28.57 45.33 -8.61
N ASN A 660 -29.70 45.32 -9.35
CA ASN A 660 -30.95 44.71 -8.88
C ASN A 660 -30.96 43.17 -8.97
N TYR A 661 -29.95 42.58 -9.62
CA TYR A 661 -29.81 41.14 -9.78
C TYR A 661 -28.48 40.65 -9.21
N PHE A 662 -28.47 39.44 -8.67
CA PHE A 662 -27.26 38.84 -8.08
C PHE A 662 -26.37 38.08 -9.08
N CYS A 663 -26.81 38.00 -10.33
CA CYS A 663 -26.12 37.38 -11.46
C CYS A 663 -26.44 38.18 -12.74
N ASN A 664 -25.45 38.33 -13.62
CA ASN A 664 -25.61 39.11 -14.85
C ASN A 664 -26.66 38.51 -15.79
N CYS A 665 -26.76 37.19 -15.84
CA CYS A 665 -27.72 36.47 -16.68
C CYS A 665 -29.18 36.60 -16.24
N ASP A 666 -29.42 36.99 -14.99
CA ASP A 666 -30.77 37.18 -14.47
C ASP A 666 -31.40 38.51 -14.90
N ALA A 667 -30.57 39.46 -15.35
CA ALA A 667 -31.02 40.73 -15.94
C ALA A 667 -31.71 40.57 -17.31
N ASP A 668 -31.72 39.35 -17.88
CA ASP A 668 -32.46 38.97 -19.09
C ASP A 668 -32.12 39.80 -20.35
N THR A 669 -30.85 40.20 -20.49
CA THR A 669 -30.35 41.04 -21.59
C THR A 669 -29.90 40.23 -22.82
N ASP A 670 -29.52 40.93 -23.92
CA ASP A 670 -29.11 40.28 -25.18
C ASP A 670 -27.73 39.60 -25.10
N VAL A 671 -26.81 40.04 -24.23
CA VAL A 671 -25.51 39.39 -23.99
C VAL A 671 -25.08 39.65 -22.54
N ALA A 672 -24.94 38.58 -21.75
CA ALA A 672 -24.39 38.63 -20.40
C ALA A 672 -23.55 37.37 -20.10
N ASN A 673 -22.75 37.40 -19.05
CA ASN A 673 -21.95 36.27 -18.60
C ASN A 673 -21.79 36.22 -17.07
N ASP A 674 -21.83 35.00 -16.55
CA ASP A 674 -21.54 34.68 -15.15
C ASP A 674 -20.44 33.62 -15.12
N THR A 675 -19.21 34.05 -15.40
CA THR A 675 -18.01 33.20 -15.31
C THR A 675 -17.43 33.28 -13.91
N GLY A 676 -16.98 32.15 -13.36
CA GLY A 676 -16.19 32.17 -12.15
C GLY A 676 -15.60 30.82 -11.78
N VAL A 677 -15.01 30.76 -10.59
CA VAL A 677 -14.35 29.56 -10.06
C VAL A 677 -15.14 28.99 -8.89
N LEU A 678 -15.42 27.70 -8.94
CA LEU A 678 -15.94 26.92 -7.82
C LEU A 678 -14.75 26.43 -7.00
N SER A 679 -14.62 26.85 -5.75
CA SER A 679 -13.49 26.53 -4.86
C SER A 679 -13.89 25.79 -3.58
N TYR A 680 -15.20 25.59 -3.34
CA TYR A 680 -15.66 24.83 -2.19
C TYR A 680 -15.40 23.33 -2.40
N LYS A 681 -14.34 22.85 -1.75
CA LYS A 681 -13.72 21.55 -1.95
C LYS A 681 -14.70 20.37 -1.90
N ASP A 682 -15.58 20.31 -0.90
CA ASP A 682 -16.45 19.14 -0.67
C ASP A 682 -17.57 19.01 -1.71
N HIS A 683 -17.80 20.03 -2.54
CA HIS A 683 -18.78 20.00 -3.64
C HIS A 683 -18.14 19.74 -5.00
N LEU A 684 -16.81 19.65 -5.08
CA LEU A 684 -16.13 19.32 -6.33
C LEU A 684 -16.02 17.79 -6.49
N PRO A 685 -15.92 17.29 -7.73
CA PRO A 685 -16.06 18.02 -8.99
C PRO A 685 -17.54 18.22 -9.40
N VAL A 686 -17.78 19.05 -10.42
CA VAL A 686 -19.10 19.17 -11.07
C VAL A 686 -19.41 17.88 -11.84
N SER A 687 -20.37 17.09 -11.39
CA SER A 687 -20.73 15.81 -12.03
C SER A 687 -21.77 15.97 -13.14
N GLN A 688 -22.65 16.97 -13.02
CA GLN A 688 -23.72 17.24 -13.98
C GLN A 688 -24.08 18.73 -14.01
N ILE A 689 -24.44 19.25 -15.18
CA ILE A 689 -25.03 20.58 -15.33
C ILE A 689 -26.42 20.49 -15.93
N VAL A 690 -27.32 21.36 -15.46
CA VAL A 690 -28.73 21.41 -15.86
C VAL A 690 -29.09 22.85 -16.24
N ILE A 691 -29.62 23.02 -17.45
CA ILE A 691 -30.02 24.32 -17.99
C ILE A 691 -31.49 24.27 -18.37
N GLY A 692 -32.29 25.21 -17.88
CA GLY A 692 -33.75 25.18 -18.02
C GLY A 692 -34.41 26.39 -18.68
N ASP A 693 -33.72 27.50 -18.97
CA ASP A 693 -34.35 28.73 -19.51
C ASP A 693 -33.83 29.14 -20.89
N THR A 694 -34.04 28.30 -21.91
CA THR A 694 -33.66 28.63 -23.32
C THR A 694 -34.78 28.39 -24.33
N ASN A 695 -36.04 28.26 -23.89
CA ASN A 695 -37.21 28.02 -24.74
C ASN A 695 -37.95 29.31 -25.15
N ARG A 696 -37.37 30.49 -24.91
CA ARG A 696 -37.95 31.79 -25.26
C ARG A 696 -37.42 32.27 -26.62
N THR A 697 -38.15 33.17 -27.27
CA THR A 697 -37.75 33.68 -28.59
C THR A 697 -36.42 34.43 -28.50
N GLY A 698 -35.39 33.91 -29.17
CA GLY A 698 -34.04 34.48 -29.15
C GLY A 698 -33.21 34.13 -27.91
N SER A 699 -33.69 33.28 -27.00
CA SER A 699 -32.91 32.86 -25.82
C SER A 699 -31.89 31.77 -26.16
N GLU A 700 -30.68 31.91 -25.66
CA GLU A 700 -29.62 30.91 -25.74
C GLU A 700 -28.68 30.96 -24.52
N ALA A 701 -28.06 29.82 -24.22
CA ALA A 701 -26.98 29.73 -23.25
C ALA A 701 -25.77 29.01 -23.87
N VAL A 702 -24.57 29.42 -23.49
CA VAL A 702 -23.32 28.75 -23.81
C VAL A 702 -22.58 28.50 -22.51
N TYR A 703 -22.35 27.23 -22.17
CA TYR A 703 -21.64 26.87 -20.94
C TYR A 703 -20.35 26.12 -21.24
N ARG A 704 -19.40 26.19 -20.30
CA ARG A 704 -18.16 25.38 -20.30
C ARG A 704 -17.75 25.08 -18.86
N VAL A 705 -17.38 23.84 -18.59
CA VAL A 705 -16.77 23.42 -17.31
C VAL A 705 -15.31 23.07 -17.57
N GLY A 706 -14.40 23.60 -16.75
CA GLY A 706 -12.97 23.33 -16.82
C GLY A 706 -12.57 22.04 -16.11
N PRO A 707 -11.31 21.59 -16.25
CA PRO A 707 -10.81 20.43 -15.52
C PRO A 707 -10.83 20.69 -14.00
N LEU A 708 -10.91 19.61 -13.21
CA LEU A 708 -10.69 19.69 -11.77
C LEU A 708 -9.20 20.00 -11.53
N ARG A 709 -8.90 21.04 -10.76
CA ARG A 709 -7.54 21.47 -10.43
C ARG A 709 -7.37 21.50 -8.93
N CYS A 710 -6.54 20.62 -8.40
CA CYS A 710 -6.21 20.58 -6.98
C CYS A 710 -4.72 20.88 -6.78
N TYR A 711 -4.34 21.48 -5.65
CA TYR A 711 -2.94 21.71 -5.31
C TYR A 711 -2.66 21.46 -3.82
N GLY A 712 -1.39 21.24 -3.53
CA GLY A 712 -0.89 20.90 -2.20
C GLY A 712 -1.19 19.46 -1.81
N ASP A 713 -0.56 19.00 -0.75
CA ASP A 713 -0.73 17.67 -0.20
C ASP A 713 -0.69 17.77 1.33
N LYS A 714 -1.84 17.52 1.96
CA LYS A 714 -2.00 17.63 3.41
C LYS A 714 -1.13 16.61 4.16
N SER A 715 -0.76 15.50 3.55
CA SER A 715 -0.01 14.42 4.20
C SER A 715 1.47 14.76 4.40
N ILE A 716 2.06 15.58 3.52
CA ILE A 716 3.51 15.85 3.49
C ILE A 716 3.98 16.65 4.72
N TRP A 717 3.15 17.57 5.20
CA TRP A 717 3.50 18.48 6.30
C TRP A 717 2.91 18.09 7.65
N ASN A 718 1.99 17.13 7.65
CA ASN A 718 1.31 16.59 8.84
C ASN A 718 2.32 16.02 9.86
N ALA A 719 2.63 16.78 10.92
CA ALA A 719 3.66 16.46 11.90
C ALA A 719 3.22 16.72 13.35
N ALA A 720 3.83 16.00 14.28
CA ALA A 720 3.71 16.23 15.72
C ALA A 720 5.07 16.18 16.42
N SER A 721 5.24 17.03 17.45
CA SER A 721 6.44 17.09 18.29
C SER A 721 6.15 16.58 19.70
N PHE A 722 6.97 15.66 20.20
CA PHE A 722 6.87 15.01 21.50
C PHE A 722 7.97 15.54 22.43
N TYR A 723 7.59 16.17 23.53
CA TYR A 723 8.54 16.80 24.47
C TYR A 723 8.63 16.08 25.83
N GLN A 724 7.76 15.10 26.09
CA GLN A 724 7.74 14.32 27.33
C GLN A 724 7.71 12.83 27.00
N GLU A 725 8.54 12.02 27.66
CA GLU A 725 8.60 10.56 27.42
C GLU A 725 7.30 9.84 27.78
N SER A 726 6.46 10.45 28.62
CA SER A 726 5.15 9.92 28.99
C SER A 726 4.03 10.31 28.02
N SER A 727 4.30 11.18 27.04
CA SER A 727 3.29 11.66 26.07
C SER A 727 3.21 10.74 24.87
N TYR A 728 2.00 10.58 24.33
CA TYR A 728 1.71 9.78 23.15
C TYR A 728 0.43 10.29 22.49
N LEU A 729 0.34 10.14 21.17
CA LEU A 729 -0.92 10.23 20.45
C LEU A 729 -1.58 8.85 20.43
N HIS A 730 -2.91 8.80 20.45
CA HIS A 730 -3.63 7.54 20.29
C HIS A 730 -4.71 7.63 19.23
N PHE A 731 -4.86 6.53 18.51
CA PHE A 731 -5.79 6.33 17.41
C PHE A 731 -6.58 5.01 17.60
N PRO A 732 -7.66 4.78 16.83
CA PRO A 732 -8.35 3.50 16.84
C PRO A 732 -7.41 2.32 16.56
N THR A 733 -7.82 1.12 17.00
CA THR A 733 -7.06 -0.12 16.77
C THR A 733 -6.78 -0.32 15.29
N LEU A 734 -5.53 -0.65 14.98
CA LEU A 734 -5.08 -0.87 13.63
C LEU A 734 -5.81 -2.07 12.97
N GLN A 735 -6.33 -1.84 11.77
CA GLN A 735 -6.92 -2.89 10.92
C GLN A 735 -5.81 -3.49 10.04
N ALA A 736 -5.04 -4.44 10.59
CA ALA A 736 -3.86 -5.03 9.94
C ALA A 736 -3.89 -6.56 9.93
N GLU A 737 -5.07 -7.15 9.71
CA GLU A 737 -5.27 -8.59 9.93
C GLU A 737 -4.33 -9.45 9.07
N LEU A 738 -4.25 -9.23 7.75
CA LEU A 738 -3.39 -10.01 6.84
C LEU A 738 -2.11 -9.28 6.43
N GLY A 739 -2.09 -7.94 6.52
CA GLY A 739 -0.96 -7.12 6.15
C GLY A 739 -0.98 -5.76 6.83
N SER A 740 0.20 -5.16 6.95
CA SER A 740 0.43 -3.82 7.43
C SER A 740 1.63 -3.19 6.71
N ASP A 741 1.43 -2.14 5.93
CA ASP A 741 2.51 -1.22 5.56
C ASP A 741 2.48 0.00 6.49
N ILE A 742 3.64 0.43 6.97
CA ILE A 742 3.80 1.55 7.89
C ILE A 742 4.92 2.41 7.34
N SER A 743 4.65 3.68 7.09
CA SER A 743 5.71 4.63 6.73
C SER A 743 5.56 5.97 7.43
N PHE A 744 6.69 6.57 7.79
CA PHE A 744 6.76 7.88 8.42
C PHE A 744 8.17 8.46 8.37
N TYR A 745 8.28 9.76 8.61
CA TYR A 745 9.54 10.43 8.90
C TYR A 745 9.68 10.68 10.39
N PHE A 746 10.91 10.57 10.92
CA PHE A 746 11.21 10.97 12.29
C PHE A 746 12.43 11.90 12.36
N LYS A 747 12.49 12.70 13.42
CA LYS A 747 13.63 13.57 13.74
C LYS A 747 13.84 13.58 15.25
N THR A 748 15.04 13.28 15.73
CA THR A 748 15.31 13.20 17.17
C THR A 748 16.74 13.54 17.54
N SER A 749 16.97 13.85 18.81
CA SER A 749 18.31 13.90 19.44
C SER A 749 18.51 12.81 20.48
N VAL A 750 17.46 12.06 20.86
CA VAL A 750 17.56 11.02 21.89
C VAL A 750 18.03 9.70 21.29
N PRO A 751 18.77 8.88 22.04
CA PRO A 751 19.39 7.67 21.50
C PRO A 751 18.40 6.50 21.27
N SER A 752 17.19 6.57 21.83
CA SER A 752 16.20 5.50 21.72
C SER A 752 14.78 6.01 21.99
N GLY A 753 13.76 5.33 21.47
CA GLY A 753 12.35 5.62 21.76
C GLY A 753 11.40 4.83 20.86
N VAL A 754 10.17 4.58 21.34
CA VAL A 754 9.13 3.86 20.58
C VAL A 754 8.35 4.82 19.69
N PHE A 755 8.39 4.60 18.37
CA PHE A 755 7.65 5.42 17.41
C PHE A 755 6.17 5.08 17.37
N LEU A 756 5.83 3.79 17.40
CA LEU A 756 4.46 3.32 17.42
C LEU A 756 4.33 1.92 18.02
N GLU A 757 3.20 1.66 18.64
CA GLU A 757 2.85 0.39 19.27
C GLU A 757 1.35 0.12 19.21
N ASN A 758 0.96 -1.10 18.82
CA ASN A 758 -0.39 -1.61 19.04
C ASN A 758 -0.28 -3.03 19.64
N LEU A 759 -1.07 -3.29 20.69
CA LEU A 759 -1.07 -4.54 21.43
C LEU A 759 -2.35 -5.36 21.18
N GLY A 760 -2.20 -6.67 21.25
CA GLY A 760 -3.24 -7.69 21.33
C GLY A 760 -3.17 -8.47 22.65
N LEU A 761 -3.86 -9.61 22.73
CA LEU A 761 -3.76 -10.50 23.89
C LEU A 761 -2.40 -11.22 23.97
N LYS A 762 -1.88 -11.62 22.82
CA LYS A 762 -0.56 -12.24 22.63
C LYS A 762 0.21 -11.47 21.55
N ASP A 763 -0.52 -11.14 20.49
CA ASP A 763 -0.03 -10.43 19.33
C ASP A 763 0.38 -8.99 19.64
N PHE A 764 1.34 -8.45 18.89
CA PHE A 764 1.66 -7.02 18.92
C PHE A 764 2.36 -6.60 17.63
N ILE A 765 2.43 -5.29 17.40
CA ILE A 765 3.25 -4.67 16.36
C ILE A 765 3.89 -3.40 16.91
N ARG A 766 5.19 -3.22 16.68
CA ARG A 766 5.98 -2.09 17.21
C ARG A 766 7.12 -1.69 16.29
N VAL A 767 7.31 -0.39 16.11
CA VAL A 767 8.49 0.20 15.46
C VAL A 767 9.19 1.11 16.47
N GLU A 768 10.49 0.95 16.67
CA GLU A 768 11.26 1.74 17.63
C GLU A 768 12.68 2.07 17.16
N LEU A 769 13.24 3.18 17.67
CA LEU A 769 14.67 3.43 17.67
C LEU A 769 15.25 2.70 18.88
N SER A 770 15.92 1.57 18.65
CA SER A 770 16.47 0.73 19.72
C SER A 770 17.85 1.21 20.20
N SER A 771 18.59 1.89 19.33
CA SER A 771 19.85 2.57 19.64
C SER A 771 20.08 3.74 18.66
N PRO A 772 21.08 4.62 18.89
CA PRO A 772 21.31 5.79 18.05
C PRO A 772 21.40 5.51 16.56
N SER A 773 21.78 4.30 16.15
CA SER A 773 21.95 3.92 14.74
C SER A 773 21.09 2.72 14.33
N VAL A 774 20.14 2.27 15.15
CA VAL A 774 19.36 1.06 14.86
C VAL A 774 17.86 1.31 15.03
N VAL A 775 17.13 1.11 13.93
CA VAL A 775 15.66 1.05 13.94
C VAL A 775 15.25 -0.42 13.92
N THR A 776 14.29 -0.78 14.76
CA THR A 776 13.75 -2.13 14.86
C THR A 776 12.26 -2.16 14.57
N PHE A 777 11.84 -3.17 13.81
CA PHE A 777 10.45 -3.52 13.57
C PHE A 777 10.20 -4.89 14.20
N SER A 778 9.24 -4.96 15.12
CA SER A 778 8.95 -6.18 15.89
C SER A 778 7.47 -6.46 15.97
N PHE A 779 7.10 -7.73 15.89
CA PHE A 779 5.71 -8.16 15.94
C PHE A 779 5.58 -9.62 16.41
N ASP A 780 4.38 -9.99 16.84
CA ASP A 780 3.98 -11.38 17.08
C ASP A 780 2.57 -11.57 16.51
N VAL A 781 2.37 -12.67 15.77
CA VAL A 781 1.09 -13.06 15.15
C VAL A 781 0.59 -14.40 15.69
N GLY A 782 1.20 -14.93 16.74
CA GLY A 782 0.92 -16.25 17.33
C GLY A 782 2.07 -17.25 17.20
N ASN A 783 3.03 -17.00 16.30
CA ASN A 783 4.22 -17.84 16.11
C ASN A 783 5.35 -17.55 17.13
N GLY A 784 5.18 -16.53 17.98
CA GLY A 784 6.22 -15.99 18.84
C GLY A 784 6.80 -14.67 18.29
N PRO A 785 7.51 -13.89 19.13
CA PRO A 785 7.97 -12.56 18.76
C PRO A 785 9.11 -12.61 17.74
N VAL A 786 8.99 -11.77 16.71
CA VAL A 786 9.94 -11.60 15.62
C VAL A 786 10.50 -10.18 15.64
N VAL A 787 11.79 -10.01 15.33
CA VAL A 787 12.47 -8.70 15.29
C VAL A 787 13.31 -8.55 14.02
N LEU A 788 13.02 -7.54 13.22
CA LEU A 788 13.85 -7.06 12.11
C LEU A 788 14.57 -5.78 12.54
N ALA A 789 15.86 -5.66 12.19
CA ALA A 789 16.67 -4.50 12.56
C ALA A 789 17.46 -3.98 11.36
N VAL A 790 17.44 -2.66 11.16
CA VAL A 790 18.29 -1.95 10.19
C VAL A 790 19.29 -1.11 10.97
N LYS A 791 20.59 -1.31 10.70
CA LYS A 791 21.69 -0.56 11.31
C LYS A 791 22.26 0.43 10.31
N SER A 792 22.20 1.72 10.64
CA SER A 792 22.85 2.80 9.91
C SER A 792 24.33 2.89 10.28
N HIS A 793 25.16 3.34 9.32
CA HIS A 793 26.57 3.64 9.55
C HIS A 793 26.78 4.95 10.33
N VAL A 794 25.77 5.82 10.32
CA VAL A 794 25.76 7.10 11.06
C VAL A 794 24.66 7.09 12.13
N PRO A 795 24.79 7.85 13.22
CA PRO A 795 23.70 8.04 14.17
C PRO A 795 22.49 8.71 13.49
N LEU A 796 21.29 8.17 13.73
CA LEU A 796 19.98 8.63 13.27
C LEU A 796 19.33 9.63 14.26
N ASN A 797 20.00 9.91 15.37
CA ASN A 797 19.62 10.94 16.34
C ASN A 797 20.40 12.25 16.12
N ASP A 798 20.66 12.58 14.86
CA ASP A 798 21.45 13.72 14.40
C ASP A 798 20.63 15.02 14.22
N ARG A 799 19.35 14.99 14.64
CA ARG A 799 18.36 16.07 14.48
C ARG A 799 17.96 16.36 13.03
N GLN A 800 18.24 15.45 12.10
CA GLN A 800 17.73 15.48 10.73
C GLN A 800 16.48 14.59 10.59
N TRP A 801 15.79 14.74 9.46
CA TRP A 801 14.67 13.88 9.11
C TRP A 801 15.18 12.58 8.48
N HIS A 802 14.76 11.47 9.06
CA HIS A 802 14.97 10.12 8.54
C HIS A 802 13.64 9.49 8.14
N TYR A 803 13.64 8.72 7.07
CA TYR A 803 12.46 8.00 6.57
C TYR A 803 12.49 6.55 7.05
N VAL A 804 11.35 6.03 7.49
CA VAL A 804 11.17 4.62 7.88
C VAL A 804 10.02 4.04 7.10
N ARG A 805 10.24 2.88 6.49
CA ARG A 805 9.21 2.05 5.86
C ARG A 805 9.31 0.64 6.44
N ALA A 806 8.25 0.18 7.07
CA ALA A 806 8.11 -1.17 7.59
C ALA A 806 6.89 -1.83 6.94
N GLU A 807 7.02 -3.06 6.46
CA GLU A 807 5.90 -3.81 5.90
C GLU A 807 5.84 -5.18 6.57
N ARG A 808 4.64 -5.67 6.87
CA ARG A 808 4.39 -7.06 7.20
C ARG A 808 3.26 -7.54 6.32
N ASN A 809 3.44 -8.64 5.62
CA ASN A 809 2.38 -9.33 4.91
C ASN A 809 2.38 -10.82 5.28
N VAL A 810 1.52 -11.61 4.65
CA VAL A 810 1.40 -13.06 4.88
C VAL A 810 2.61 -13.87 4.40
N LYS A 811 3.52 -13.26 3.63
CA LYS A 811 4.70 -13.90 3.03
C LYS A 811 6.00 -13.52 3.68
N GLU A 812 6.12 -12.27 4.08
CA GLU A 812 7.35 -11.71 4.59
C GLU A 812 7.08 -10.46 5.43
N ALA A 813 8.07 -10.06 6.21
CA ALA A 813 8.16 -8.74 6.79
C ALA A 813 9.40 -8.03 6.25
N SER A 814 9.34 -6.71 6.09
CA SER A 814 10.44 -5.89 5.60
C SER A 814 10.60 -4.60 6.39
N LEU A 815 11.82 -4.07 6.42
CA LEU A 815 12.17 -2.80 7.05
C LEU A 815 13.25 -2.09 6.21
N GLN A 816 13.00 -0.82 5.92
CA GLN A 816 13.93 0.10 5.28
C GLN A 816 14.01 1.42 6.07
N VAL A 817 15.22 1.96 6.17
CA VAL A 817 15.49 3.26 6.78
C VAL A 817 16.30 4.08 5.78
N ASP A 818 15.82 5.28 5.46
CA ASP A 818 16.37 6.14 4.42
C ASP A 818 16.59 5.38 3.10
N GLN A 819 17.79 5.50 2.52
CA GLN A 819 18.19 4.79 1.31
C GLN A 819 19.02 3.53 1.63
N LEU A 820 19.00 3.05 2.87
CA LEU A 820 19.70 1.81 3.24
C LEU A 820 19.03 0.59 2.56
N PRO A 821 19.77 -0.50 2.32
CA PRO A 821 19.22 -1.71 1.73
C PRO A 821 18.02 -2.25 2.53
N LEU A 822 16.96 -2.61 1.81
CA LEU A 822 15.78 -3.26 2.38
C LEU A 822 16.19 -4.57 3.09
N ARG A 823 15.75 -4.74 4.34
CA ARG A 823 15.90 -6.00 5.08
C ARG A 823 14.55 -6.70 5.11
N PHE A 824 14.53 -8.00 4.84
CA PHE A 824 13.30 -8.80 4.88
C PHE A 824 13.50 -10.10 5.64
N LEU A 825 12.38 -10.69 6.06
CA LEU A 825 12.30 -11.98 6.75
C LEU A 825 11.08 -12.73 6.22
N GLU A 826 11.28 -13.96 5.74
CA GLU A 826 10.20 -14.81 5.25
C GLU A 826 9.30 -15.30 6.38
N ALA A 827 8.00 -15.37 6.11
CA ALA A 827 7.00 -15.93 7.00
C ALA A 827 7.00 -17.47 6.93
N PRO A 828 6.75 -18.18 8.04
CA PRO A 828 6.61 -19.64 8.04
C PRO A 828 5.47 -20.11 7.13
N ALA A 829 5.69 -21.17 6.34
CA ALA A 829 4.74 -21.69 5.35
C ALA A 829 3.36 -22.09 5.92
N ASP A 830 3.31 -22.54 7.17
CA ASP A 830 2.10 -22.98 7.88
C ASP A 830 1.91 -22.28 9.23
N GLY A 831 2.49 -21.07 9.39
CA GLY A 831 2.34 -20.28 10.61
C GLY A 831 1.12 -19.35 10.59
N HIS A 832 0.82 -18.76 11.75
CA HIS A 832 -0.31 -17.84 11.91
C HIS A 832 -0.22 -16.65 10.94
N LEU A 833 -1.33 -16.40 10.24
CA LEU A 833 -1.43 -15.34 9.23
C LEU A 833 -2.05 -14.04 9.77
N ARG A 834 -2.88 -14.12 10.81
CA ARG A 834 -3.73 -13.02 11.27
C ARG A 834 -3.14 -12.29 12.47
N LEU A 835 -2.89 -10.99 12.35
CA LEU A 835 -2.50 -10.13 13.47
C LEU A 835 -3.75 -9.63 14.20
N ARG A 836 -3.98 -10.08 15.44
CA ARG A 836 -5.15 -9.75 16.26
C ARG A 836 -4.84 -8.74 17.34
N LEU A 837 -5.11 -7.49 17.01
CA LEU A 837 -4.92 -6.35 17.91
C LEU A 837 -6.23 -5.99 18.63
N ASN A 838 -6.14 -5.54 19.87
CA ASN A 838 -7.31 -5.14 20.67
C ASN A 838 -7.12 -3.81 21.42
N SER A 839 -5.89 -3.30 21.51
CA SER A 839 -5.61 -1.98 22.09
C SER A 839 -5.78 -0.87 21.05
N GLN A 840 -5.85 0.37 21.53
CA GLN A 840 -5.63 1.54 20.67
C GLN A 840 -4.20 1.51 20.10
N LEU A 841 -4.01 2.19 18.96
CA LEU A 841 -2.68 2.45 18.40
C LEU A 841 -2.05 3.63 19.14
N PHE A 842 -0.87 3.43 19.71
CA PHE A 842 -0.05 4.45 20.36
C PHE A 842 1.03 4.94 19.41
N VAL A 843 1.21 6.26 19.29
CA VAL A 843 2.22 6.91 18.45
C VAL A 843 3.05 7.88 19.29
N GLY A 844 4.36 7.79 19.18
CA GLY A 844 5.34 8.51 20.00
C GLY A 844 5.48 7.98 21.43
N GLY A 845 4.84 6.86 21.77
CA GLY A 845 4.93 6.25 23.09
C GLY A 845 4.29 4.87 23.17
N THR A 846 4.17 4.35 24.38
CA THR A 846 3.68 3.00 24.69
C THR A 846 2.46 3.06 25.61
N ALA A 847 1.71 1.95 25.67
CA ALA A 847 0.59 1.83 26.60
C ALA A 847 1.03 1.97 28.08
N SER A 848 2.26 1.56 28.40
CA SER A 848 2.83 1.64 29.76
C SER A 848 3.41 3.01 30.11
N ARG A 849 3.44 3.96 29.15
CA ARG A 849 4.07 5.30 29.29
C ARG A 849 5.56 5.23 29.66
N GLN A 850 6.23 4.15 29.25
CA GLN A 850 7.67 3.98 29.40
C GLN A 850 8.32 3.93 28.02
N ARG A 851 9.57 4.42 27.91
CA ARG A 851 10.36 4.43 26.66
C ARG A 851 9.69 5.22 25.52
N GLY A 852 8.93 6.28 25.84
CA GLY A 852 8.32 7.12 24.81
C GLY A 852 9.34 7.86 23.97
N PHE A 853 8.95 8.21 22.76
CA PHE A 853 9.80 8.90 21.80
C PHE A 853 9.82 10.41 22.09
N LEU A 854 11.01 11.00 22.06
CA LEU A 854 11.22 12.44 22.12
C LEU A 854 11.73 12.93 20.77
N GLY A 855 11.04 13.88 20.15
CA GLY A 855 11.37 14.33 18.80
C GLY A 855 10.13 14.64 17.97
N CYS A 856 10.25 14.57 16.65
CA CYS A 856 9.14 14.80 15.73
C CYS A 856 8.84 13.54 14.91
N ILE A 857 7.55 13.29 14.65
CA ILE A 857 7.06 12.31 13.68
C ILE A 857 6.24 13.06 12.63
N ARG A 858 6.38 12.72 11.35
CA ARG A 858 5.69 13.36 10.22
C ARG A 858 5.24 12.34 9.18
N THR A 859 4.12 12.61 8.52
CA THR A 859 3.57 11.80 7.41
C THR A 859 3.38 10.34 7.82
N LEU A 860 2.74 10.10 8.97
CA LEU A 860 2.42 8.74 9.39
C LEU A 860 1.31 8.17 8.51
N THR A 861 1.67 7.17 7.72
CA THR A 861 0.75 6.41 6.87
C THR A 861 0.79 4.95 7.27
N ILE A 862 -0.40 4.34 7.35
CA ILE A 862 -0.56 2.91 7.63
C ILE A 862 -1.68 2.34 6.75
N ASN A 863 -1.43 1.31 5.95
CA ASN A 863 -2.42 0.71 5.04
C ASN A 863 -3.08 1.73 4.11
N GLY A 864 -2.27 2.64 3.57
CA GLY A 864 -2.76 3.74 2.73
C GLY A 864 -3.46 4.88 3.46
N VAL A 865 -3.73 4.74 4.77
CA VAL A 865 -4.42 5.75 5.56
C VAL A 865 -3.41 6.70 6.20
N THR A 866 -3.52 7.99 5.87
CA THR A 866 -2.76 9.05 6.54
C THR A 866 -3.43 9.42 7.87
N PHE A 867 -2.69 9.32 8.98
CA PHE A 867 -3.18 9.67 10.32
C PHE A 867 -2.91 11.14 10.62
N ASP A 868 -3.95 11.94 10.89
CA ASP A 868 -3.82 13.37 11.21
C ASP A 868 -3.16 13.59 12.58
N LEU A 869 -1.85 13.81 12.56
CA LEU A 869 -1.02 14.03 13.75
C LEU A 869 -1.23 15.44 14.31
N GLU A 870 -1.44 16.42 13.44
CA GLU A 870 -1.58 17.83 13.82
C GLU A 870 -2.84 18.09 14.65
N GLU A 871 -4.01 17.66 14.16
CA GLU A 871 -5.27 17.83 14.88
C GLU A 871 -5.24 17.04 16.20
N ARG A 872 -4.65 15.85 16.20
CA ARG A 872 -4.51 15.06 17.43
C ARG A 872 -3.55 15.70 18.44
N ALA A 873 -2.47 16.31 17.97
CA ALA A 873 -1.49 16.97 18.82
C ALA A 873 -2.05 18.23 19.50
N LYS A 874 -2.91 19.01 18.82
CA LYS A 874 -3.54 20.22 19.40
C LYS A 874 -4.29 19.97 20.71
N VAL A 875 -4.82 18.75 20.89
CA VAL A 875 -5.62 18.36 22.06
C VAL A 875 -4.87 17.46 23.05
N THR A 876 -3.59 17.15 22.81
CA THR A 876 -2.83 16.18 23.61
C THR A 876 -1.73 16.86 24.44
N PRO A 877 -1.73 16.74 25.78
CA PRO A 877 -0.68 17.31 26.63
C PRO A 877 0.72 16.75 26.36
N GLY A 878 1.72 17.62 26.33
CA GLY A 878 3.13 17.28 26.09
C GLY A 878 3.46 16.93 24.63
N VAL A 879 2.50 17.11 23.72
CA VAL A 879 2.68 17.03 22.27
C VAL A 879 2.25 18.37 21.65
N SER A 880 2.94 18.85 20.60
CA SER A 880 2.53 20.03 19.83
C SER A 880 2.36 19.72 18.35
N SER A 881 1.44 20.45 17.69
CA SER A 881 1.26 20.41 16.24
C SER A 881 2.50 20.95 15.51
N GLY A 882 2.89 20.29 14.41
CA GLY A 882 4.06 20.65 13.62
C GLY A 882 5.38 20.20 14.23
N CYS A 883 6.48 20.52 13.55
CA CYS A 883 7.85 20.33 14.04
C CYS A 883 8.65 21.61 13.83
N PRO A 884 8.92 22.41 14.88
CA PRO A 884 9.59 23.69 14.72
C PRO A 884 10.98 23.54 14.06
N GLY A 885 11.25 24.42 13.09
CA GLY A 885 12.57 24.63 12.49
C GLY A 885 13.48 25.45 13.40
N TYR A 886 14.81 25.31 13.24
CA TYR A 886 15.82 25.97 14.08
C TYR A 886 16.24 27.30 13.41
N CYS A 887 15.67 28.46 13.78
CA CYS A 887 16.29 29.76 13.44
C CYS A 887 17.19 30.32 14.56
N SER A 888 17.40 29.57 15.65
CA SER A 888 18.25 29.98 16.78
C SER A 888 19.60 29.25 16.84
N GLY A 889 20.69 29.94 16.50
CA GLY A 889 22.07 29.57 16.84
C GLY A 889 23.01 29.28 15.65
N SER A 890 24.00 30.15 15.45
CA SER A 890 25.33 29.98 14.80
C SER A 890 25.51 29.27 13.42
N SER A 891 24.52 28.61 12.82
CA SER A 891 24.59 28.08 11.45
C SER A 891 23.78 28.97 10.50
N SER A 892 24.42 29.57 9.49
CA SER A 892 23.76 30.45 8.51
C SER A 892 22.88 29.65 7.53
N LEU A 893 21.69 29.22 7.94
CA LEU A 893 20.72 28.53 7.08
C LEU A 893 20.24 29.42 5.92
N CYS A 894 20.20 30.72 6.15
CA CYS A 894 19.98 31.74 5.13
C CYS A 894 21.31 32.45 4.85
N HIS A 895 21.73 32.43 3.60
CA HIS A 895 22.99 33.00 3.16
C HIS A 895 22.81 34.44 2.67
N ASN A 896 23.90 35.15 2.39
CA ASN A 896 23.90 36.50 1.79
C ASN A 896 22.89 37.48 2.40
N ARG A 897 22.85 37.56 3.74
CA ARG A 897 21.96 38.43 4.54
C ARG A 897 20.46 38.10 4.45
N GLY A 898 20.11 36.88 4.04
CA GLY A 898 18.74 36.37 4.16
C GLY A 898 18.29 36.26 5.62
N ARG A 899 17.05 36.65 5.92
CA ARG A 899 16.47 36.53 7.26
C ARG A 899 15.76 35.19 7.41
N CYS A 900 16.19 34.37 8.36
CA CYS A 900 15.49 33.13 8.71
C CYS A 900 14.17 33.45 9.42
N ILE A 901 13.06 32.91 8.93
CA ILE A 901 11.72 33.04 9.51
C ILE A 901 11.23 31.64 9.87
N GLU A 902 10.98 31.39 11.15
CA GLU A 902 10.39 30.13 11.61
C GLU A 902 8.92 30.04 11.20
N LYS A 903 8.51 28.85 10.76
CA LYS A 903 7.12 28.50 10.45
C LYS A 903 6.75 27.20 11.15
N SER A 904 5.45 26.96 11.33
CA SER A 904 4.93 25.68 11.88
C SER A 904 5.37 24.45 11.07
N SER A 905 5.66 24.64 9.79
CA SER A 905 6.14 23.62 8.83
C SER A 905 7.65 23.64 8.57
N GLY A 906 8.46 24.42 9.32
CA GLY A 906 9.92 24.48 9.13
C GLY A 906 10.50 25.90 9.25
N TYR A 907 11.36 26.30 8.30
CA TYR A 907 11.90 27.66 8.21
C TYR A 907 11.85 28.16 6.75
N VAL A 908 11.78 29.48 6.56
CA VAL A 908 11.84 30.14 5.26
C VAL A 908 12.88 31.26 5.32
N CYS A 909 13.71 31.39 4.28
CA CYS A 909 14.62 32.52 4.16
C CYS A 909 13.96 33.68 3.42
N ASP A 910 13.79 34.80 4.10
CA ASP A 910 13.39 36.07 3.50
C ASP A 910 14.62 36.76 2.90
N CYS A 911 14.70 36.73 1.57
CA CYS A 911 15.79 37.34 0.80
C CYS A 911 15.44 38.76 0.33
N SER A 912 14.34 39.37 0.76
CA SER A 912 13.83 40.65 0.20
C SER A 912 14.85 41.79 0.22
N GLN A 913 15.67 41.89 1.26
CA GLN A 913 16.72 42.92 1.44
C GLN A 913 18.11 42.49 0.94
N SER A 914 18.20 41.32 0.30
CA SER A 914 19.42 40.75 -0.25
C SER A 914 19.47 40.92 -1.77
N ALA A 915 20.66 41.14 -2.33
CA ALA A 915 20.90 41.07 -3.78
C ALA A 915 20.80 39.65 -4.37
N TYR A 916 20.47 38.66 -3.54
CA TYR A 916 20.34 37.25 -3.90
C TYR A 916 18.89 36.76 -3.71
N GLY A 917 18.49 35.72 -4.44
CA GLY A 917 17.22 35.01 -4.39
C GLY A 917 17.37 33.53 -4.02
N GLY A 918 16.31 32.75 -4.24
CA GLY A 918 16.27 31.32 -3.92
C GLY A 918 15.93 31.00 -2.46
N PRO A 919 15.63 29.72 -2.13
CA PRO A 919 15.13 29.29 -0.82
C PRO A 919 16.12 29.47 0.33
N ALA A 920 17.40 29.63 0.02
CA ALA A 920 18.48 29.88 0.98
C ALA A 920 19.23 31.21 0.73
N CYS A 921 18.70 32.08 -0.13
CA CYS A 921 19.32 33.35 -0.52
C CYS A 921 20.72 33.21 -1.16
N LYS A 922 20.92 32.21 -2.02
CA LYS A 922 22.19 31.95 -2.72
C LYS A 922 22.18 32.30 -4.21
N GLU A 923 21.01 32.48 -4.81
CA GLU A 923 20.89 32.67 -6.26
C GLU A 923 21.17 34.14 -6.62
N GLU A 924 22.14 34.41 -7.48
CA GLU A 924 22.50 35.78 -7.82
C GLU A 924 21.44 36.48 -8.69
N VAL A 925 21.00 37.67 -8.31
CA VAL A 925 20.09 38.46 -9.17
C VAL A 925 20.92 39.23 -10.18
N SER A 926 20.73 38.86 -11.45
CA SER A 926 21.61 39.25 -12.56
C SER A 926 20.82 39.82 -13.74
N VAL A 927 21.35 40.89 -14.34
CA VAL A 927 20.69 41.64 -15.43
C VAL A 927 21.70 42.03 -16.50
N SER A 928 21.33 41.80 -17.76
CA SER A 928 22.06 42.28 -18.93
C SER A 928 21.68 43.73 -19.24
N PHE A 929 22.71 44.57 -19.42
CA PHE A 929 22.62 45.97 -19.80
C PHE A 929 23.11 46.17 -21.23
N ASP A 930 22.38 46.98 -21.98
CA ASP A 930 22.78 47.51 -23.28
C ASP A 930 23.31 48.96 -23.17
N ARG A 931 23.70 49.57 -24.30
CA ARG A 931 24.27 50.93 -24.33
C ARG A 931 23.33 52.02 -23.82
N GLU A 932 22.01 51.79 -23.88
CA GLU A 932 20.98 52.75 -23.48
C GLU A 932 20.36 52.41 -22.11
N SER A 933 20.76 51.27 -21.53
CA SER A 933 20.24 50.75 -20.28
C SER A 933 20.67 51.60 -19.08
N SER A 934 19.70 51.94 -18.26
CA SER A 934 19.89 52.67 -17.02
C SER A 934 18.90 52.18 -15.97
N VAL A 935 19.41 51.81 -14.79
CA VAL A 935 18.61 51.54 -13.60
C VAL A 935 18.92 52.61 -12.58
N THR A 936 17.93 53.41 -12.21
CA THR A 936 18.07 54.42 -11.16
C THR A 936 17.16 54.09 -9.99
N TYR A 937 17.76 53.85 -8.83
CA TYR A 937 17.07 53.71 -7.55
C TYR A 937 17.07 55.06 -6.82
N THR A 938 15.89 55.58 -6.51
CA THR A 938 15.69 56.85 -5.82
C THR A 938 15.44 56.57 -4.35
N PHE A 939 16.20 57.20 -3.45
CA PHE A 939 15.97 57.08 -2.02
C PHE A 939 14.85 58.04 -1.61
N GLN A 940 13.81 57.52 -0.94
CA GLN A 940 12.73 58.36 -0.41
C GLN A 940 13.23 59.20 0.77
N GLU A 941 12.97 60.51 0.75
CA GLU A 941 13.11 61.33 1.96
C GLU A 941 12.08 60.89 3.01
N PRO A 942 12.43 60.90 4.30
CA PRO A 942 11.42 60.87 5.35
C PRO A 942 10.62 62.18 5.26
N PHE A 943 9.36 62.11 4.83
CA PHE A 943 8.43 63.24 4.94
C PHE A 943 8.39 63.71 6.41
N SER A 944 8.69 64.98 6.64
CA SER A 944 8.86 65.57 7.99
C SER A 944 7.54 65.83 8.74
N VAL A 945 6.44 65.14 8.43
CA VAL A 945 5.09 65.53 8.91
C VAL A 945 4.52 64.63 10.02
N MET A 946 5.26 63.63 10.53
CA MET A 946 4.85 62.95 11.77
C MET A 946 6.03 62.76 12.73
N GLN A 947 6.50 63.85 13.32
CA GLN A 947 7.15 63.81 14.64
C GLN A 947 6.06 63.89 15.71
N ASN A 948 5.55 62.74 16.12
CA ASN A 948 4.99 62.57 17.45
C ASN A 948 5.62 61.30 18.05
N ARG A 949 6.82 61.45 18.60
CA ARG A 949 7.51 60.38 19.33
C ARG A 949 7.21 60.51 20.82
N SER A 950 6.15 59.84 21.24
CA SER A 950 6.07 59.33 22.60
C SER A 950 7.16 58.27 22.79
N SER A 951 8.01 58.50 23.78
CA SER A 951 9.06 57.61 24.24
C SER A 951 8.49 56.32 24.82
N GLN A 952 8.67 55.19 24.11
CA GLN A 952 8.93 53.87 24.68
C GLN A 952 9.02 52.81 23.57
N ALA A 953 10.24 52.51 23.12
CA ALA A 953 10.59 51.23 22.54
C ALA A 953 12.11 51.02 22.64
N SER A 954 12.47 50.08 23.53
CA SER A 954 13.65 49.22 23.52
C SER A 954 15.04 49.84 23.31
N SER A 955 15.76 49.89 24.43
CA SER A 955 17.21 49.86 24.55
C SER A 955 17.82 48.64 23.82
N VAL A 956 18.42 48.87 22.65
CA VAL A 956 19.45 48.01 22.06
C VAL A 956 20.56 48.94 21.56
N SER A 957 21.70 48.87 22.25
CA SER A 957 23.03 49.36 21.85
C SER A 957 23.08 50.54 20.86
N ARG A 958 23.12 51.77 21.36
CA ARG A 958 23.81 52.88 20.68
C ARG A 958 25.31 52.61 20.76
N GLU A 959 25.80 51.69 19.94
CA GLU A 959 27.21 51.70 19.55
C GLU A 959 27.42 52.89 18.60
N THR A 960 28.43 53.68 18.88
CA THR A 960 28.95 54.78 18.06
C THR A 960 29.17 54.31 16.61
N SER A 961 28.18 54.50 15.73
CA SER A 961 28.31 54.15 14.32
C SER A 961 29.24 55.12 13.61
N ARG A 962 30.51 54.72 13.45
CA ARG A 962 31.37 55.29 12.43
C ARG A 962 30.68 55.15 11.07
N PHE A 963 30.72 56.19 10.26
CA PHE A 963 30.08 56.25 8.93
C PHE A 963 30.57 55.08 8.06
N ARG A 964 29.62 54.32 7.46
CA ARG A 964 29.89 53.07 6.72
C ARG A 964 29.09 52.99 5.43
N GLU A 965 29.79 52.78 4.32
CA GLU A 965 29.22 52.39 3.02
C GLU A 965 29.75 51.01 2.65
N ASP A 966 28.85 50.10 2.29
CA ASP A 966 29.17 48.75 1.86
C ASP A 966 28.56 48.51 0.48
N VAL A 967 29.41 48.42 -0.54
CA VAL A 967 29.04 48.25 -1.94
C VAL A 967 29.58 46.91 -2.41
N ALA A 968 28.72 46.05 -2.94
CA ALA A 968 29.13 44.79 -3.54
C ALA A 968 28.40 44.60 -4.86
N PHE A 969 29.10 44.16 -5.90
CA PHE A 969 28.50 43.79 -7.17
C PHE A 969 29.46 42.92 -7.97
N SER A 970 28.92 42.13 -8.88
CA SER A 970 29.71 41.42 -9.88
C SER A 970 29.37 41.98 -11.26
N PHE A 971 30.35 42.00 -12.16
CA PHE A 971 30.15 42.48 -13.52
C PHE A 971 30.93 41.67 -14.55
N LEU A 972 30.38 41.57 -15.75
CA LEU A 972 31.04 40.99 -16.92
C LEU A 972 30.91 41.97 -18.08
N THR A 973 32.04 42.44 -18.63
CA THR A 973 32.04 43.34 -19.78
C THR A 973 33.34 43.22 -20.58
N SER A 974 33.26 43.52 -21.89
CA SER A 974 34.40 43.71 -22.78
C SER A 974 34.53 45.16 -23.28
N GLN A 975 33.77 46.10 -22.69
CA GLN A 975 33.74 47.50 -23.10
C GLN A 975 34.36 48.42 -22.06
N SER A 976 35.20 49.35 -22.50
CA SER A 976 35.74 50.45 -21.68
C SER A 976 35.88 51.73 -22.52
N PRO A 977 35.72 52.94 -21.95
CA PRO A 977 35.33 53.21 -20.56
C PRO A 977 33.83 52.92 -20.32
N ALA A 978 33.48 52.49 -19.10
CA ALA A 978 32.11 52.12 -18.73
C ALA A 978 31.75 52.60 -17.31
N MET A 979 30.48 52.93 -17.08
CA MET A 979 29.94 53.33 -15.77
C MET A 979 29.27 52.14 -15.08
N LEU A 980 29.88 51.61 -14.02
CA LEU A 980 29.34 50.46 -13.29
C LEU A 980 28.28 50.90 -12.28
N LEU A 981 28.62 51.90 -11.45
CA LEU A 981 27.76 52.38 -10.37
C LEU A 981 28.07 53.84 -10.04
N THR A 982 27.05 54.66 -9.86
CA THR A 982 27.21 55.99 -9.26
C THR A 982 26.14 56.26 -8.22
N VAL A 983 26.55 56.87 -7.11
CA VAL A 983 25.67 57.35 -6.04
C VAL A 983 25.80 58.85 -5.97
N SER A 984 24.68 59.54 -5.96
CA SER A 984 24.60 61.00 -5.90
C SER A 984 23.78 61.45 -4.70
N THR A 985 24.14 62.61 -4.14
CA THR A 985 23.43 63.26 -3.04
C THR A 985 22.76 64.56 -3.52
N PHE A 986 21.83 65.08 -2.72
CA PHE A 986 21.27 66.42 -2.97
C PHE A 986 22.32 67.53 -2.80
N SER A 987 23.33 67.31 -1.94
CA SER A 987 24.43 68.22 -1.66
C SER A 987 25.60 68.14 -2.66
N GLN A 988 25.39 67.56 -3.84
CA GLN A 988 26.39 67.40 -4.91
C GLN A 988 27.65 66.57 -4.56
N GLN A 989 27.62 65.80 -3.47
CA GLN A 989 28.59 64.74 -3.18
C GLN A 989 28.27 63.49 -4.03
N TYR A 990 29.30 62.73 -4.41
CA TYR A 990 29.10 61.50 -5.17
C TYR A 990 30.14 60.41 -4.92
N ILE A 991 29.72 59.17 -5.17
CA ILE A 991 30.60 58.01 -5.37
C ILE A 991 30.43 57.57 -6.82
N ALA A 992 31.52 57.29 -7.54
CA ALA A 992 31.44 56.72 -8.87
C ALA A 992 32.46 55.59 -9.05
N VAL A 993 32.01 54.46 -9.57
CA VAL A 993 32.84 53.30 -9.90
C VAL A 993 32.77 53.12 -11.42
N ILE A 994 33.93 53.28 -12.06
CA ILE A 994 34.04 53.28 -13.53
C ILE A 994 35.17 52.35 -13.98
N LEU A 995 35.06 51.85 -15.21
CA LEU A 995 36.20 51.35 -15.96
C LEU A 995 36.78 52.52 -16.77
N ALA A 996 38.05 52.84 -16.55
CA ALA A 996 38.76 53.88 -17.29
C ALA A 996 39.03 53.43 -18.75
N ARG A 997 39.58 54.33 -19.58
CA ARG A 997 39.84 54.03 -21.02
C ARG A 997 40.83 52.88 -21.25
N ASN A 998 41.70 52.62 -20.28
CA ASN A 998 42.64 51.50 -20.31
C ASN A 998 42.04 50.22 -19.68
N GLY A 999 40.75 50.23 -19.31
CA GLY A 999 40.06 49.11 -18.68
C GLY A 999 40.32 48.93 -17.18
N SER A 1000 41.15 49.77 -16.56
CA SER A 1000 41.37 49.72 -15.11
C SER A 1000 40.15 50.20 -14.32
N LEU A 1001 39.85 49.53 -13.21
CA LEU A 1001 38.79 49.93 -12.28
C LEU A 1001 39.21 51.17 -11.51
N GLN A 1002 38.40 52.22 -11.56
CA GLN A 1002 38.60 53.45 -10.79
C GLN A 1002 37.41 53.73 -9.89
N ILE A 1003 37.70 54.04 -8.63
CA ILE A 1003 36.71 54.40 -7.61
C ILE A 1003 36.94 55.85 -7.22
N TRP A 1004 35.91 56.67 -7.39
CA TRP A 1004 35.94 58.11 -7.18
C TRP A 1004 35.05 58.47 -5.99
N TYR A 1005 35.61 59.16 -5.01
CA TYR A 1005 34.88 59.72 -3.87
C TYR A 1005 34.97 61.24 -3.89
N ARG A 1006 33.81 61.91 -3.97
CA ARG A 1006 33.71 63.35 -3.72
C ARG A 1006 32.77 63.59 -2.55
N LEU A 1007 33.37 63.72 -1.37
CA LEU A 1007 32.64 63.91 -0.11
C LEU A 1007 32.50 65.38 0.29
N GLN A 1008 33.28 66.28 -0.32
CA GLN A 1008 33.22 67.72 -0.09
C GLN A 1008 33.20 68.45 -1.44
N THR A 1009 32.35 69.47 -1.56
CA THR A 1009 32.12 70.18 -2.84
C THR A 1009 33.28 71.10 -3.23
N ASP A 1010 34.02 71.61 -2.24
CA ASP A 1010 35.17 72.52 -2.36
C ASP A 1010 36.51 71.82 -2.63
N ARG A 1011 36.55 70.48 -2.58
CA ARG A 1011 37.76 69.67 -2.82
C ARG A 1011 37.68 68.83 -4.10
N HIS A 1012 38.85 68.52 -4.64
CA HIS A 1012 38.98 67.52 -5.71
C HIS A 1012 38.59 66.12 -5.20
N PRO A 1013 38.03 65.26 -6.06
CA PRO A 1013 37.66 63.90 -5.67
C PRO A 1013 38.91 63.06 -5.38
N ASP A 1014 38.82 62.23 -4.35
CA ASP A 1014 39.78 61.17 -4.10
C ASP A 1014 39.55 60.04 -5.11
N VAL A 1015 40.62 59.62 -5.81
CA VAL A 1015 40.55 58.59 -6.86
C VAL A 1015 41.48 57.45 -6.53
N PHE A 1016 40.94 56.24 -6.56
CA PHE A 1016 41.69 55.00 -6.32
C PHE A 1016 41.61 54.09 -7.54
N SER A 1017 42.74 53.50 -7.92
CA SER A 1017 42.82 52.46 -8.93
C SER A 1017 43.29 51.17 -8.26
N PRO A 1018 42.38 50.31 -7.76
CA PRO A 1018 42.74 49.16 -6.96
C PRO A 1018 43.62 48.16 -7.68
N THR A 1019 43.45 48.05 -9.00
CA THR A 1019 44.24 47.21 -9.89
C THR A 1019 44.59 48.00 -11.16
N PRO A 1020 45.85 47.94 -11.64
CA PRO A 1020 46.24 48.52 -12.92
C PRO A 1020 45.83 47.63 -14.12
N GLY A 1021 45.35 46.40 -13.88
CA GLY A 1021 44.92 45.47 -14.92
C GLY A 1021 43.60 45.88 -15.59
N ASN A 1022 43.43 45.47 -16.85
CA ASN A 1022 42.19 45.67 -17.60
C ASN A 1022 41.14 44.65 -17.12
N LEU A 1023 40.04 45.13 -16.51
CA LEU A 1023 38.91 44.31 -16.07
C LEU A 1023 37.73 44.31 -17.08
N ALA A 1024 37.92 44.91 -18.25
CA ALA A 1024 37.00 44.79 -19.39
C ALA A 1024 37.48 43.66 -20.33
N ASP A 1025 37.74 42.48 -19.77
CA ASP A 1025 38.34 41.33 -20.46
C ASP A 1025 37.31 40.26 -20.89
N GLY A 1026 36.02 40.48 -20.60
CA GLY A 1026 34.94 39.55 -20.87
C GLY A 1026 34.77 38.44 -19.83
N ARG A 1027 35.50 38.47 -18.71
CA ARG A 1027 35.32 37.56 -17.57
C ARG A 1027 34.42 38.18 -16.50
N LEU A 1028 33.89 37.34 -15.61
CA LEU A 1028 33.11 37.81 -14.47
C LEU A 1028 34.06 38.24 -13.36
N HIS A 1029 33.93 39.48 -12.91
CA HIS A 1029 34.67 40.02 -11.79
C HIS A 1029 33.72 40.42 -10.65
N GLN A 1030 34.09 40.09 -9.41
CA GLN A 1030 33.38 40.48 -8.20
C GLN A 1030 34.11 41.62 -7.51
N VAL A 1031 33.40 42.70 -7.19
CA VAL A 1031 33.97 43.89 -6.53
C VAL A 1031 33.23 44.15 -5.23
N ARG A 1032 34.00 44.29 -4.13
CA ARG A 1032 33.49 44.69 -2.83
C ARG A 1032 34.24 45.90 -2.30
N ILE A 1033 33.52 46.95 -1.95
CA ILE A 1033 34.04 48.22 -1.45
C ILE A 1033 33.40 48.46 -0.08
N HIS A 1034 34.20 48.49 0.96
CA HIS A 1034 33.76 48.75 2.32
C HIS A 1034 34.47 49.99 2.86
N ARG A 1035 33.74 51.05 3.20
CA ARG A 1035 34.31 52.25 3.84
C ARG A 1035 34.00 52.26 5.33
N GLU A 1036 34.99 52.60 6.14
CA GLU A 1036 34.83 52.96 7.55
C GLU A 1036 35.60 54.25 7.85
N GLY A 1037 34.88 55.36 8.00
CA GLY A 1037 35.48 56.70 8.17
C GLY A 1037 36.35 57.10 6.96
N LYS A 1038 37.65 57.36 7.19
CA LYS A 1038 38.61 57.68 6.11
C LYS A 1038 39.11 56.44 5.36
N ASN A 1039 38.93 55.24 5.91
CA ASN A 1039 39.51 54.03 5.34
C ASN A 1039 38.54 53.38 4.35
N VAL A 1040 38.98 53.12 3.12
CA VAL A 1040 38.23 52.38 2.09
C VAL A 1040 38.96 51.07 1.80
N TYR A 1041 38.29 49.95 2.02
CA TYR A 1041 38.77 48.61 1.74
C TYR A 1041 38.15 48.13 0.44
N VAL A 1042 38.98 47.73 -0.52
CA VAL A 1042 38.52 47.22 -1.82
C VAL A 1042 39.04 45.81 -2.03
N GLN A 1043 38.14 44.90 -2.33
CA GLN A 1043 38.40 43.53 -2.72
C GLN A 1043 37.89 43.32 -4.15
N ILE A 1044 38.71 42.69 -4.99
CA ILE A 1044 38.36 42.29 -6.35
C ILE A 1044 38.62 40.79 -6.43
N ASP A 1045 37.61 40.02 -6.82
CA ASP A 1045 37.64 38.56 -6.87
C ASP A 1045 38.14 37.95 -5.54
N GLN A 1046 39.11 37.04 -5.59
CA GLN A 1046 39.71 36.41 -4.40
C GLN A 1046 40.94 37.16 -3.86
N ASP A 1047 41.23 38.38 -4.34
CA ASP A 1047 42.39 39.14 -3.88
C ASP A 1047 42.22 39.67 -2.44
N VAL A 1048 43.36 39.90 -1.77
CA VAL A 1048 43.40 40.48 -0.42
C VAL A 1048 42.87 41.92 -0.43
N HIS A 1049 42.09 42.29 0.59
CA HIS A 1049 41.53 43.63 0.76
C HIS A 1049 42.64 44.70 0.72
N ARG A 1050 42.61 45.57 -0.30
CA ARG A 1050 43.51 46.73 -0.38
C ARG A 1050 42.90 47.90 0.37
N LYS A 1051 43.67 48.50 1.28
CA LYS A 1051 43.25 49.66 2.08
C LYS A 1051 43.70 50.96 1.44
N TYR A 1052 42.77 51.88 1.24
CA TYR A 1052 42.98 53.26 0.79
C TYR A 1052 42.51 54.23 1.87
N THR A 1053 43.08 55.44 1.90
CA THR A 1053 42.70 56.48 2.86
C THR A 1053 42.22 57.71 2.11
N LEU A 1054 41.01 58.17 2.42
CA LEU A 1054 40.38 59.38 1.89
C LEU A 1054 40.97 60.63 2.54
N SER A 1055 40.92 61.75 1.81
CA SER A 1055 41.36 63.06 2.28
C SER A 1055 40.45 63.65 3.38
N SER A 1056 39.22 63.16 3.50
CA SER A 1056 38.20 63.59 4.47
C SER A 1056 37.39 62.39 5.00
N ASP A 1057 36.94 62.46 6.25
CA ASP A 1057 35.97 61.55 6.86
C ASP A 1057 34.53 62.02 6.71
N ALA A 1058 34.29 63.09 5.94
CA ALA A 1058 32.95 63.62 5.68
C ALA A 1058 31.97 62.51 5.28
N GLU A 1059 30.75 62.60 5.81
CA GLU A 1059 29.68 61.64 5.55
C GLU A 1059 29.00 61.93 4.22
N LEU A 1060 28.59 60.86 3.52
CA LEU A 1060 27.70 60.94 2.37
C LEU A 1060 26.26 61.13 2.86
N ILE A 1061 25.87 62.38 3.13
CA ILE A 1061 24.54 62.74 3.66
C ILE A 1061 23.55 63.02 2.52
N LEU A 1062 22.26 62.82 2.79
CA LEU A 1062 21.17 63.13 1.85
C LEU A 1062 21.35 62.44 0.48
N ILE A 1063 21.56 61.13 0.49
CA ILE A 1063 21.64 60.32 -0.74
C ILE A 1063 20.34 60.49 -1.53
N LYS A 1064 20.48 60.95 -2.77
CA LYS A 1064 19.39 61.23 -3.70
C LYS A 1064 19.06 59.99 -4.52
N SER A 1065 20.07 59.43 -5.18
CA SER A 1065 19.87 58.30 -6.09
C SER A 1065 21.14 57.50 -6.33
N LEU A 1066 20.94 56.21 -6.63
CA LEU A 1066 21.95 55.30 -7.14
C LEU A 1066 21.59 54.92 -8.57
N THR A 1067 22.52 55.11 -9.51
CA THR A 1067 22.34 54.79 -10.93
C THR A 1067 23.36 53.75 -11.39
N LEU A 1068 22.88 52.73 -12.09
CA LEU A 1068 23.67 51.70 -12.77
C LEU A 1068 23.57 51.88 -14.28
N GLY A 1069 24.68 51.72 -14.99
CA GLY A 1069 24.74 51.90 -16.44
C GLY A 1069 24.72 53.38 -16.87
N LYS A 1070 23.91 53.72 -17.87
CA LYS A 1070 23.90 55.07 -18.47
C LYS A 1070 23.39 56.13 -17.50
N VAL A 1071 24.12 57.23 -17.34
CA VAL A 1071 23.75 58.35 -16.46
C VAL A 1071 23.15 59.48 -17.29
N ILE A 1072 21.88 59.83 -17.03
CA ILE A 1072 21.14 60.83 -17.80
C ILE A 1072 20.92 62.07 -16.92
N GLY A 1073 21.81 63.05 -17.05
CA GLY A 1073 21.72 64.36 -16.40
C GLY A 1073 22.93 65.23 -16.71
N LYS A 1074 22.73 66.54 -16.96
CA LYS A 1074 23.83 67.51 -17.04
C LYS A 1074 24.24 67.89 -15.61
N SER A 1075 25.09 67.09 -14.96
CA SER A 1075 25.77 67.56 -13.75
C SER A 1075 26.92 68.47 -14.17
N SER A 1076 26.72 69.78 -14.01
CA SER A 1076 27.63 70.86 -14.42
C SER A 1076 28.98 70.88 -13.66
N HIS A 1077 29.20 69.97 -12.69
CA HIS A 1077 30.34 70.03 -11.76
C HIS A 1077 31.11 68.72 -11.56
N SER A 1078 30.87 67.67 -12.34
CA SER A 1078 31.63 66.41 -12.27
C SER A 1078 32.83 66.39 -13.22
N VAL A 1079 33.92 65.70 -12.83
CA VAL A 1079 35.17 65.61 -13.61
C VAL A 1079 34.90 64.98 -14.99
N LYS A 1080 35.55 65.51 -16.05
CA LYS A 1080 35.35 65.10 -17.46
C LYS A 1080 35.36 63.58 -17.67
N GLN A 1081 36.17 62.83 -16.92
CA GLN A 1081 36.29 61.37 -17.05
C GLN A 1081 35.04 60.60 -16.54
N VAL A 1082 34.50 60.95 -15.38
CA VAL A 1082 33.29 60.30 -14.81
C VAL A 1082 32.08 60.58 -15.70
N MET A 1083 31.96 61.81 -16.21
CA MET A 1083 30.91 62.19 -17.16
C MET A 1083 31.02 61.46 -18.49
N HIS A 1084 32.25 61.26 -18.97
CA HIS A 1084 32.48 60.51 -20.20
C HIS A 1084 32.07 59.04 -20.03
N ALA A 1085 32.46 58.37 -18.94
CA ALA A 1085 32.02 57.01 -18.63
C ALA A 1085 30.49 56.92 -18.45
N GLY A 1086 29.89 57.86 -17.72
CA GLY A 1086 28.43 57.94 -17.52
C GLY A 1086 27.65 58.11 -18.82
N SER A 1087 28.20 58.86 -19.79
CA SER A 1087 27.59 59.02 -21.12
C SER A 1087 27.72 57.80 -22.03
N LYS A 1088 28.76 56.98 -21.82
CA LYS A 1088 28.98 55.71 -22.55
C LYS A 1088 28.15 54.57 -21.98
N GLY A 1089 27.73 54.66 -20.71
CA GLY A 1089 26.93 53.65 -20.03
C GLY A 1089 27.71 52.38 -19.73
N PHE A 1090 27.00 51.27 -19.57
CA PHE A 1090 27.58 49.95 -19.35
C PHE A 1090 26.93 48.95 -20.29
N VAL A 1091 27.76 48.13 -20.94
CA VAL A 1091 27.29 47.04 -21.79
C VAL A 1091 27.89 45.75 -21.27
N GLY A 1092 27.04 44.81 -20.89
CA GLY A 1092 27.49 43.60 -20.22
C GLY A 1092 26.46 43.12 -19.21
N CYS A 1093 26.89 42.34 -18.24
CA CYS A 1093 26.02 41.82 -17.20
C CYS A 1093 26.42 42.39 -15.84
N LEU A 1094 25.46 42.89 -15.06
CA LEU A 1094 25.63 43.21 -13.64
C LEU A 1094 24.88 42.18 -12.81
N SER A 1095 25.53 41.67 -11.77
CA SER A 1095 25.00 40.67 -10.84
C SER A 1095 25.16 41.13 -9.40
N SER A 1096 24.23 40.71 -8.54
CA SER A 1096 24.35 40.81 -7.08
C SER A 1096 24.67 42.23 -6.57
N VAL A 1097 24.13 43.24 -7.24
CA VAL A 1097 24.39 44.65 -6.91
C VAL A 1097 23.70 45.00 -5.59
N GLN A 1098 24.50 45.29 -4.58
CA GLN A 1098 24.12 45.69 -3.24
C GLN A 1098 24.80 47.03 -2.90
N PHE A 1099 24.01 47.97 -2.38
CA PHE A 1099 24.51 49.19 -1.74
C PHE A 1099 23.88 49.31 -0.36
N ASN A 1100 24.69 49.18 0.69
CA ASN A 1100 24.25 49.07 2.08
C ASN A 1100 23.20 47.95 2.25
N HIS A 1101 21.95 48.31 2.53
CA HIS A 1101 20.81 47.42 2.71
C HIS A 1101 19.86 47.36 1.49
N VAL A 1102 20.22 48.01 0.39
CA VAL A 1102 19.40 48.09 -0.83
C VAL A 1102 20.01 47.24 -1.95
N ALA A 1103 19.14 46.50 -2.67
CA ALA A 1103 19.47 45.72 -3.86
C ALA A 1103 18.77 46.29 -5.12
N PRO A 1104 19.39 47.27 -5.82
CA PRO A 1104 18.74 48.02 -6.89
C PRO A 1104 18.28 47.18 -8.08
N LEU A 1105 19.07 46.19 -8.50
CA LEU A 1105 18.70 45.29 -9.61
C LEU A 1105 17.49 44.43 -9.27
N LYS A 1106 17.46 43.90 -8.05
CA LYS A 1106 16.33 43.09 -7.56
C LYS A 1106 15.05 43.91 -7.45
N ALA A 1107 15.16 45.14 -6.94
CA ALA A 1107 14.03 46.07 -6.89
C ALA A 1107 13.51 46.42 -8.30
N ALA A 1108 14.40 46.56 -9.29
CA ALA A 1108 14.03 46.83 -10.69
C ALA A 1108 13.27 45.65 -11.35
N LEU A 1109 13.60 44.41 -11.01
CA LEU A 1109 12.94 43.22 -11.56
C LEU A 1109 11.59 42.94 -10.89
N LEU A 1110 11.54 42.98 -9.55
CA LEU A 1110 10.36 42.58 -8.78
C LEU A 1110 9.29 43.67 -8.68
N ASN A 1111 9.67 44.95 -8.69
CA ASN A 1111 8.75 46.07 -8.46
C ASN A 1111 8.61 46.97 -9.70
N ARG A 1112 8.34 46.37 -10.87
CA ARG A 1112 8.09 47.12 -12.12
C ARG A 1112 6.89 48.05 -11.92
N GLY A 1113 7.14 49.37 -11.93
CA GLY A 1113 6.12 50.40 -11.73
C GLY A 1113 6.17 51.12 -10.36
N SER A 1114 7.08 50.75 -9.46
CA SER A 1114 7.32 51.50 -8.22
C SER A 1114 7.90 52.89 -8.49
N SER A 1115 7.46 53.91 -7.74
CA SER A 1115 8.02 55.26 -7.80
C SER A 1115 9.50 55.34 -7.39
N LEU A 1116 10.02 54.29 -6.74
CA LEU A 1116 11.40 54.22 -6.25
C LEU A 1116 12.41 53.82 -7.32
N VAL A 1117 11.98 53.16 -8.41
CA VAL A 1117 12.90 52.63 -9.42
C VAL A 1117 12.51 53.12 -10.82
N ALA A 1118 13.43 53.81 -11.48
CA ALA A 1118 13.30 54.22 -12.86
C ALA A 1118 14.19 53.36 -13.77
N ILE A 1119 13.57 52.67 -14.72
CA ILE A 1119 14.22 51.84 -15.73
C ILE A 1119 14.13 52.54 -17.09
N ARG A 1120 15.25 52.65 -17.80
CA ARG A 1120 15.30 53.15 -19.19
C ARG A 1120 16.19 52.24 -20.03
N GLY A 1121 15.78 51.98 -21.28
CA GLY A 1121 16.44 50.99 -22.15
C GLY A 1121 16.00 49.54 -21.85
N PRO A 1122 16.33 48.57 -22.72
CA PRO A 1122 15.96 47.17 -22.54
C PRO A 1122 16.81 46.51 -21.45
N LEU A 1123 16.15 46.03 -20.39
CA LEU A 1123 16.76 45.20 -19.35
C LEU A 1123 16.24 43.78 -19.44
N VAL A 1124 17.15 42.81 -19.54
CA VAL A 1124 16.83 41.38 -19.63
C VAL A 1124 17.51 40.65 -18.47
N GLN A 1125 16.75 39.82 -17.75
CA GLN A 1125 17.30 38.96 -16.72
C GLN A 1125 18.33 38.00 -17.36
N SER A 1126 19.46 37.83 -16.69
CA SER A 1126 20.61 37.08 -17.21
C SER A 1126 21.19 36.22 -16.11
N ASN A 1127 22.06 35.27 -16.45
CA ASN A 1127 22.87 34.52 -15.48
C ASN A 1127 24.36 34.90 -15.57
N CYS A 1128 24.67 36.01 -16.26
CA CYS A 1128 26.02 36.49 -16.54
C CYS A 1128 26.99 35.43 -17.11
N GLY A 1129 26.48 34.39 -17.78
CA GLY A 1129 27.31 33.39 -18.46
C GLY A 1129 27.92 32.30 -17.57
N VAL A 1130 27.38 32.05 -16.38
CA VAL A 1130 27.81 30.90 -15.56
C VAL A 1130 27.33 29.59 -16.23
N LEU A 1131 28.25 28.94 -16.96
CA LEU A 1131 28.13 27.55 -17.37
C LEU A 1131 28.15 26.64 -16.14
N ALA A 1132 27.32 25.61 -16.18
CA ALA A 1132 27.28 24.52 -15.21
C ALA A 1132 28.66 23.85 -15.06
N GLU A 1133 29.30 23.98 -13.89
CA GLU A 1133 30.28 23.01 -13.44
C GLU A 1133 29.57 21.93 -12.60
N SER A 1134 29.07 20.94 -13.35
CA SER A 1134 29.39 19.53 -13.18
C SER A 1134 29.87 19.09 -11.79
N THR A 1135 28.99 18.38 -11.09
CA THR A 1135 29.33 17.10 -10.45
C THR A 1135 30.24 16.27 -11.35
N THR A 1136 31.52 16.14 -10.99
CA THR A 1136 32.34 15.01 -11.41
C THR A 1136 33.25 14.57 -10.26
N SER A 1137 32.81 13.50 -9.60
CA SER A 1137 33.66 12.52 -8.97
C SER A 1137 34.75 12.06 -9.94
N HIS A 1138 36.03 12.25 -9.59
CA HIS A 1138 37.09 11.36 -10.05
C HIS A 1138 38.10 11.08 -8.94
N THR A 1139 38.30 9.79 -8.78
CA THR A 1139 39.14 9.00 -7.88
C THR A 1139 40.66 9.17 -8.09
N LEU A 1140 41.37 9.08 -6.95
CA LEU A 1140 42.60 8.32 -6.67
C LEU A 1140 43.98 8.71 -7.27
N LEU A 1141 44.95 8.72 -6.33
CA LEU A 1141 46.40 8.41 -6.44
C LEU A 1141 47.24 9.46 -7.22
N ASP A 1142 48.40 9.97 -6.77
CA ASP A 1142 49.42 9.42 -5.89
C ASP A 1142 50.49 10.50 -5.54
N LYS A 1143 51.16 10.29 -4.41
CA LYS A 1143 52.58 10.55 -4.04
C LYS A 1143 53.26 11.94 -3.96
N GLU A 1144 53.87 12.08 -2.76
CA GLU A 1144 55.23 12.60 -2.42
C GLU A 1144 55.43 14.14 -2.47
N GLN A 1145 56.14 14.81 -1.55
CA GLN A 1145 57.03 14.43 -0.45
C GLN A 1145 57.31 15.65 0.46
N HIS A 1146 57.81 15.36 1.67
CA HIS A 1146 58.71 16.15 2.54
C HIS A 1146 58.16 17.25 3.48
N GLY A 1147 58.25 16.93 4.78
CA GLY A 1147 59.28 17.55 5.62
C GLY A 1147 58.86 18.08 7.00
N ASN A 1148 59.16 17.29 8.04
CA ASN A 1148 59.62 17.63 9.41
C ASN A 1148 58.83 18.66 10.26
N ASP A 1149 58.66 18.53 11.58
CA ASP A 1149 59.46 17.81 12.58
C ASP A 1149 58.73 17.70 13.95
N THR A 1150 59.06 16.63 14.68
CA THR A 1150 59.17 16.47 16.16
C THR A 1150 57.98 16.76 17.10
N ARG A 1151 57.48 15.77 17.87
CA ARG A 1151 58.10 15.04 19.01
C ARG A 1151 57.05 14.52 20.02
N ASN A 1152 57.08 13.19 20.19
CA ASN A 1152 57.12 12.39 21.43
C ASN A 1152 56.05 12.40 22.55
N ASP A 1153 55.57 11.17 22.76
CA ASP A 1153 55.57 10.36 23.99
C ASP A 1153 54.33 10.31 24.91
N SER A 1154 53.63 9.16 24.77
CA SER A 1154 53.57 8.08 25.78
C SER A 1154 53.47 8.46 27.26
N ALA A 1155 52.37 8.06 27.92
CA ALA A 1155 52.36 6.89 28.83
C ALA A 1155 51.15 6.87 29.79
N VAL A 1156 50.64 5.65 29.92
CA VAL A 1156 49.90 5.01 31.03
C VAL A 1156 50.26 5.54 32.43
N ILE A 1157 49.29 5.64 33.34
CA ILE A 1157 49.37 5.15 34.73
C ILE A 1157 47.96 5.05 35.38
N VAL A 1158 47.83 3.94 36.10
CA VAL A 1158 46.74 3.46 36.96
C VAL A 1158 46.56 4.33 38.21
N GLY A 1159 45.34 4.41 38.74
CA GLY A 1159 45.06 4.95 40.08
C GLY A 1159 43.74 4.46 40.66
N LEU A 1160 43.80 3.37 41.42
CA LEU A 1160 42.78 2.93 42.40
C LEU A 1160 42.73 3.91 43.58
N PHE A 1161 41.55 4.24 44.10
CA PHE A 1161 41.30 4.36 45.55
C PHE A 1161 39.81 4.22 45.89
N SER A 1162 39.59 3.52 46.99
CA SER A 1162 38.35 2.94 47.51
C SER A 1162 37.65 3.84 48.53
N SER A 1163 36.47 3.36 48.95
CA SER A 1163 35.87 3.49 50.30
C SER A 1163 35.05 4.76 50.60
N LEU A 1164 34.00 4.79 51.44
CA LEU A 1164 32.98 3.86 51.98
C LEU A 1164 32.19 4.69 53.01
N CYS A 1165 30.86 4.59 53.09
CA CYS A 1165 30.04 4.70 54.32
C CYS A 1165 28.59 4.36 53.94
N HIS A 1166 28.00 3.20 54.33
CA HIS A 1166 27.28 2.90 55.59
C HIS A 1166 26.07 3.84 55.85
N ARG A 1167 24.85 3.42 56.20
CA ARG A 1167 24.32 2.17 56.80
C ARG A 1167 22.77 2.22 56.89
N GLN A 1168 22.09 1.05 56.79
CA GLN A 1168 20.91 0.55 57.55
C GLN A 1168 19.59 1.38 57.60
N ALA A 1169 18.36 0.85 57.81
CA ALA A 1169 17.76 -0.48 57.93
C ALA A 1169 16.21 -0.33 57.97
N GLN A 1170 15.52 -1.46 57.77
CA GLN A 1170 14.08 -1.79 57.88
C GLN A 1170 13.23 -1.04 58.95
N ARG A 1171 11.93 -0.80 58.65
CA ARG A 1171 10.76 -1.49 59.28
C ARG A 1171 9.38 -1.01 58.78
N ASN A 1172 8.45 -1.98 58.83
CA ASN A 1172 6.99 -1.99 58.64
C ASN A 1172 6.17 -0.76 59.07
N ALA A 1173 5.03 -0.53 58.42
CA ALA A 1173 3.71 -0.40 59.06
C ALA A 1173 2.54 -0.42 58.05
N SER A 1174 1.56 -1.28 58.30
CA SER A 1174 0.20 -1.22 57.76
C SER A 1174 -0.66 -0.26 58.58
N ILE A 1175 -1.52 0.56 57.96
CA ILE A 1175 -2.68 1.18 58.61
C ILE A 1175 -3.88 1.21 57.64
N LYS A 1176 -5.05 0.85 58.21
CA LYS A 1176 -6.41 0.71 57.65
C LYS A 1176 -7.23 2.00 57.80
N GLU A 1177 -8.42 1.99 57.16
CA GLU A 1177 -9.65 2.82 57.36
C GLU A 1177 -9.62 4.24 56.75
N LYS A 1178 -10.69 4.79 56.12
CA LYS A 1178 -12.15 4.55 56.22
C LYS A 1178 -12.92 5.24 55.06
N GLU A 1179 -14.05 4.64 54.66
CA GLU A 1179 -15.42 5.18 54.32
C GLU A 1179 -15.60 6.58 53.67
N HIS A 1180 -16.57 6.91 52.80
CA HIS A 1180 -17.95 6.45 52.51
C HIS A 1180 -18.44 7.16 51.21
N ARG A 1181 -19.09 6.46 50.26
CA ARG A 1181 -20.55 6.50 49.95
C ARG A 1181 -21.06 7.58 48.96
N HIS A 1182 -21.47 7.13 47.76
CA HIS A 1182 -22.82 7.39 47.23
C HIS A 1182 -23.26 6.32 46.22
N ASN A 1183 -24.36 5.65 46.57
CA ASN A 1183 -25.14 4.76 45.71
C ASN A 1183 -26.16 5.60 44.93
N MET A 1184 -26.51 5.18 43.72
CA MET A 1184 -27.91 5.10 43.29
C MET A 1184 -28.11 3.78 42.53
N GLU A 1185 -28.90 2.91 43.17
CA GLU A 1185 -29.60 1.75 42.58
C GLU A 1185 -30.65 2.26 41.58
N THR A 1186 -31.03 1.55 40.53
CA THR A 1186 -31.94 0.37 40.48
C THR A 1186 -32.23 0.16 38.97
N ALA A 1187 -32.71 -0.95 38.41
CA ALA A 1187 -32.91 -2.36 38.72
C ALA A 1187 -33.78 -2.88 37.54
N TYR A 1188 -33.57 -4.10 37.04
CA TYR A 1188 -34.65 -5.09 36.92
C TYR A 1188 -34.07 -6.49 36.62
N ARG A 1189 -34.47 -7.41 37.51
CA ARG A 1189 -34.20 -8.86 37.57
C ARG A 1189 -35.20 -9.64 36.72
N ALA A 1190 -34.81 -10.86 36.34
CA ALA A 1190 -35.56 -12.14 36.54
C ALA A 1190 -34.79 -13.28 35.85
N GLU A 1191 -34.75 -14.55 36.28
CA GLU A 1191 -34.84 -15.24 37.56
C GLU A 1191 -34.25 -16.63 37.28
N LEU A 1192 -33.37 -17.12 38.16
CA LEU A 1192 -32.75 -18.45 38.08
C LEU A 1192 -33.57 -19.43 38.92
N HIS A 1193 -33.95 -20.57 38.33
CA HIS A 1193 -34.40 -21.75 39.07
C HIS A 1193 -33.27 -22.79 39.14
N LEU A 1194 -32.93 -23.20 40.37
CA LEU A 1194 -32.05 -24.31 40.70
C LEU A 1194 -32.74 -25.67 40.48
N HIS A 1195 -32.01 -26.65 39.94
CA HIS A 1195 -32.17 -28.07 40.27
C HIS A 1195 -30.80 -28.79 40.29
N ASN A 1196 -30.63 -29.64 41.30
CA ASN A 1196 -29.41 -30.35 41.71
C ASN A 1196 -28.82 -31.30 40.63
N PRO A 1197 -27.50 -31.59 40.67
CA PRO A 1197 -26.88 -32.60 39.81
C PRO A 1197 -27.03 -34.02 40.41
N VAL A 1198 -27.47 -34.95 39.56
CA VAL A 1198 -27.40 -36.39 39.78
C VAL A 1198 -26.00 -36.87 39.39
N ARG A 1199 -25.31 -37.53 40.32
CA ARG A 1199 -24.12 -38.36 40.07
C ARG A 1199 -24.44 -39.43 39.03
N ASP A 1200 -23.58 -39.62 38.02
CA ASP A 1200 -23.09 -40.97 37.70
C ASP A 1200 -21.93 -41.04 36.67
N ASN A 1201 -20.92 -41.81 37.09
CA ASN A 1201 -20.04 -42.70 36.33
C ASN A 1201 -19.10 -42.14 35.23
N MET A 1202 -17.97 -41.60 35.71
CA MET A 1202 -16.71 -41.53 34.98
C MET A 1202 -16.09 -42.94 34.90
N LYS A 1203 -15.91 -43.49 33.69
CA LYS A 1203 -15.10 -44.71 33.48
C LYS A 1203 -13.74 -44.29 32.95
N GLU A 1204 -12.73 -44.45 33.78
CA GLU A 1204 -11.32 -44.35 33.40
C GLU A 1204 -10.89 -45.64 32.70
N TYR A 1205 -10.22 -45.51 31.55
CA TYR A 1205 -9.50 -46.60 30.90
C TYR A 1205 -8.02 -46.23 30.89
N TYR A 1206 -7.18 -47.10 31.46
CA TYR A 1206 -5.72 -46.97 31.43
C TYR A 1206 -5.18 -47.80 30.24
N ILE A 1207 -4.28 -47.20 29.45
CA ILE A 1207 -3.41 -47.89 28.46
C ILE A 1207 -2.00 -47.91 29.03
#